data_AF-A0A9D8T659-F1
#
_entry.id   AF-A0A9D8T659-F1
#
_cell.length_a   1.000
_cell.length_b   1.000
_cell.length_c   1.000
_cell.angle_alpha   90.00
_cell.angle_beta   90.00
_cell.angle_gamma   90.00
#
_symmetry.space_group_name_H-M   'P 1'
#
loop_
_entity.id
_entity.type
_entity.pdbx_description
1 polymer ?
#
loop_
_entity_poly.entity_id
_entity_poly.type
_entity_poly.pdbx_seq_one_letter_code
_entity_poly.pdbx_strand_id
1 'polypeptide(L)'
;MRKNRLLSLTLLVSMLLSASFAYAADATPYISLNAFGWGTCSDVNGTPYNLDGGQRADNPKSIVLTASGGDDYQAIINAIKANDIIYLDGSKGDFIVSKQMDIRGVSNKSIIGINGARLCTKWYVTPELKQQLIDANLDRYSTSSGTGGTLSNGASVNEQRELKTRQLIIDITGDDSEAYRNSGFFAINTSNENIIFRNLIFQGPGSVDVGGNDLISNNGATHVWIDHCEFIDGLDGNLDSGKREGSEQFVTYSWNIFRYTERSYSHPYSNGVGWSKGYLQYITYAYNIWGNGCEYRLPVADWVYIHILNNYYNCPGNSQAIGINDNSHALIEGNYVVEGVRNACVFGNYSDIFYLNRNNYGFQNYGEATNTDQNLEVPYQYPCIDVMQVPEVLTGKYGAGATIGDLLQPEKEAMKAKDSDYSKRMVLSQGEAWSAMKSWDYVSGLVTKSILKCTTQYPEDDWTQTAYAWCQTYADAALNSDGSFRNFKKGNIDNIASGKVFFELYDRELSKGTSQGDANAAKYKAAADYLYHYLRYEYSRIQKEDGQGGFYHKDVYPNQMWLDGLYMGAAFYAEYLHHFAADDMEGWSDVANQFITIHRHTYDKDMQLNYHGWSAEPKDPNSFWAKTGGEYMGCSSEFWGRGMGWYFAALTDVLELMPATHEDYQALKEILSQVAAGLKLWQDPASGVWYQLLQYDDSYKGTCGNRNYLEASASCMFAYSYLKALRLGLIDESYRETAEAAYKGALETFITVNNDGSININQSCRSAGLGPSNNRQRDGSASYYLCGSDVTVVSNEGKAIGPFIMASLEWE
;
A
#
# COMPACT_ATOMS: atom_id res chain seq x y z
N MET A 1 -27.59 -14.42 -62.80
CA MET A 1 -26.18 -14.28 -62.39
C MET A 1 -26.10 -14.44 -60.88
N ARG A 2 -25.41 -15.50 -60.42
CA ARG A 2 -24.73 -15.69 -59.10
C ARG A 2 -25.50 -15.20 -57.85
N LYS A 3 -26.14 -16.06 -57.04
CA LYS A 3 -25.51 -16.93 -56.02
C LYS A 3 -24.17 -16.35 -55.50
N ASN A 4 -24.24 -15.62 -54.38
CA ASN A 4 -23.31 -15.64 -53.23
C ASN A 4 -23.37 -14.30 -52.50
N ARG A 5 -23.89 -14.33 -51.26
CA ARG A 5 -23.45 -13.58 -50.05
C ARG A 5 -24.62 -13.49 -49.06
N LEU A 6 -25.01 -14.67 -48.57
CA LEU A 6 -25.71 -14.85 -47.30
C LEU A 6 -24.71 -15.59 -46.39
N LEU A 7 -23.63 -14.90 -45.99
CA LEU A 7 -22.56 -15.39 -45.12
C LEU A 7 -21.56 -14.22 -44.93
N SER A 8 -21.94 -13.22 -44.15
CA SER A 8 -21.05 -12.19 -43.58
C SER A 8 -21.90 -11.25 -42.71
N LEU A 9 -22.33 -11.73 -41.54
CA LEU A 9 -22.59 -10.85 -40.38
C LEU A 9 -22.77 -11.62 -39.06
N THR A 10 -22.74 -12.96 -39.09
CA THR A 10 -22.74 -13.81 -37.88
C THR A 10 -21.35 -14.36 -37.53
N LEU A 11 -20.29 -13.93 -38.21
CA LEU A 11 -18.90 -14.37 -37.97
C LEU A 11 -17.97 -13.30 -37.38
N LEU A 12 -18.46 -12.09 -37.12
CA LEU A 12 -17.67 -11.02 -36.48
C LEU A 12 -18.00 -10.80 -34.99
N VAL A 13 -19.03 -11.47 -34.47
CA VAL A 13 -19.46 -11.37 -33.06
C VAL A 13 -19.12 -12.64 -32.26
N SER A 14 -18.62 -13.69 -32.94
CA SER A 14 -18.19 -14.96 -32.34
C SER A 14 -16.67 -15.21 -32.40
N MET A 15 -15.88 -14.30 -32.98
CA MET A 15 -14.40 -14.36 -32.99
C MET A 15 -13.73 -13.39 -32.01
N LEU A 16 -14.49 -12.57 -31.29
CA LEU A 16 -13.99 -11.67 -30.24
C LEU A 16 -14.35 -12.14 -28.81
N LEU A 17 -14.77 -13.40 -28.66
CA LEU A 17 -15.24 -13.97 -27.39
C LEU A 17 -14.55 -15.28 -26.98
N SER A 18 -13.39 -15.61 -27.56
CA SER A 18 -12.61 -16.79 -27.14
C SER A 18 -11.12 -16.67 -27.46
N ALA A 19 -10.43 -15.73 -26.81
CA ALA A 19 -8.97 -15.78 -26.59
C ALA A 19 -8.53 -14.72 -25.57
N SER A 20 -9.27 -14.57 -24.49
CA SER A 20 -8.77 -13.90 -23.28
C SER A 20 -8.34 -15.00 -22.33
N PHE A 21 -7.28 -15.73 -22.67
CA PHE A 21 -6.61 -16.55 -21.66
C PHE A 21 -5.97 -15.57 -20.68
N ALA A 22 -6.53 -15.53 -19.47
CA ALA A 22 -5.99 -14.81 -18.34
C ALA A 22 -4.52 -15.20 -18.17
N TYR A 23 -3.62 -14.27 -18.49
CA TYR A 23 -2.18 -14.40 -18.26
C TYR A 23 -1.73 -13.59 -17.03
N ALA A 24 -2.67 -13.34 -16.13
CA ALA A 24 -2.41 -12.90 -14.78
C ALA A 24 -3.16 -13.86 -13.85
N ALA A 25 -2.44 -14.31 -12.82
CA ALA A 25 -2.87 -15.23 -11.79
C ALA A 25 -4.33 -15.04 -11.35
N ASP A 26 -5.03 -16.16 -11.18
CA ASP A 26 -6.35 -16.23 -10.54
C ASP A 26 -6.39 -15.34 -9.27
N ALA A 27 -7.24 -14.31 -9.32
CA ALA A 27 -7.50 -13.41 -8.22
C ALA A 27 -8.37 -14.12 -7.16
N THR A 28 -7.71 -14.76 -6.20
CA THR A 28 -8.30 -15.24 -4.94
C THR A 28 -7.36 -14.89 -3.77
N PRO A 29 -7.88 -14.49 -2.60
CA PRO A 29 -7.14 -13.82 -1.52
C PRO A 29 -6.39 -14.75 -0.58
N TYR A 30 -5.74 -15.72 -1.17
CA TYR A 30 -4.62 -16.41 -0.57
C TYR A 30 -3.44 -16.19 -1.50
N ILE A 31 -2.21 -16.12 -0.94
CA ILE A 31 -1.01 -16.51 -1.70
C ILE A 31 -1.45 -17.66 -2.59
N SER A 32 -1.52 -17.50 -3.92
CA SER A 32 -1.97 -18.62 -4.76
C SER A 32 -1.07 -19.80 -4.42
N LEU A 33 -1.65 -20.79 -3.74
CA LEU A 33 -0.97 -21.95 -3.15
C LEU A 33 -0.66 -23.02 -4.23
N ASN A 34 -0.93 -22.71 -5.48
CA ASN A 34 -0.52 -23.50 -6.62
C ASN A 34 0.85 -22.98 -7.04
N ALA A 35 1.88 -23.80 -6.85
CA ALA A 35 3.12 -23.60 -7.59
C ALA A 35 2.79 -23.55 -9.08
N PHE A 36 3.46 -22.62 -9.78
CA PHE A 36 3.24 -22.34 -11.19
C PHE A 36 1.81 -21.94 -11.52
N GLY A 37 1.39 -20.71 -11.17
CA GLY A 37 0.15 -20.09 -11.70
C GLY A 37 0.07 -19.99 -13.24
N TRP A 38 1.04 -20.57 -13.94
CA TRP A 38 1.20 -20.70 -15.37
C TRP A 38 1.54 -22.15 -15.80
N GLY A 39 1.56 -23.17 -14.94
CA GLY A 39 1.93 -24.54 -15.35
C GLY A 39 1.56 -25.62 -14.36
N THR A 40 1.74 -26.90 -14.72
CA THR A 40 1.47 -28.03 -13.83
C THR A 40 2.75 -28.57 -13.17
N CYS A 41 2.69 -28.94 -11.89
CA CYS A 41 3.77 -29.69 -11.24
C CYS A 41 3.66 -31.18 -11.58
N SER A 42 4.52 -31.71 -12.46
CA SER A 42 4.50 -33.14 -12.83
C SER A 42 5.89 -33.73 -13.08
N ASP A 43 6.04 -35.00 -12.73
CA ASP A 43 7.25 -35.79 -13.01
C ASP A 43 7.35 -36.17 -14.50
N VAL A 44 8.44 -36.83 -14.89
CA VAL A 44 8.72 -37.24 -16.28
C VAL A 44 7.64 -38.11 -16.94
N ASN A 45 6.76 -38.73 -16.16
CA ASN A 45 5.64 -39.53 -16.66
C ASN A 45 4.32 -38.75 -16.72
N GLY A 46 4.35 -37.44 -16.42
CA GLY A 46 3.17 -36.59 -16.29
C GLY A 46 2.42 -36.78 -14.97
N THR A 47 3.01 -37.46 -13.98
CA THR A 47 2.37 -37.69 -12.67
C THR A 47 2.48 -36.43 -11.82
N PRO A 48 1.37 -35.86 -11.31
CA PRO A 48 1.45 -34.66 -10.51
C PRO A 48 2.20 -34.87 -9.19
N TYR A 49 3.04 -33.91 -8.79
CA TYR A 49 3.64 -33.85 -7.45
C TYR A 49 3.25 -32.56 -6.72
N ASN A 50 3.35 -32.58 -5.39
CA ASN A 50 3.03 -31.40 -4.58
C ASN A 50 4.24 -30.48 -4.46
N LEU A 51 4.03 -29.19 -4.72
CA LEU A 51 5.01 -28.12 -4.50
C LEU A 51 4.26 -26.94 -3.87
N ASP A 52 4.24 -26.93 -2.55
CA ASP A 52 3.50 -25.94 -1.75
C ASP A 52 4.35 -25.35 -0.63
N GLY A 53 5.61 -25.79 -0.48
CA GLY A 53 6.51 -25.34 0.56
C GLY A 53 5.92 -25.46 1.97
N GLY A 54 5.08 -26.47 2.23
CA GLY A 54 4.44 -26.73 3.51
C GLY A 54 3.16 -25.96 3.79
N GLN A 55 2.67 -25.17 2.83
CA GLN A 55 1.51 -24.30 3.03
C GLN A 55 0.17 -25.03 3.12
N ARG A 56 0.05 -26.26 2.59
CA ARG A 56 -1.20 -27.07 2.65
C ARG A 56 -1.26 -28.05 3.82
N ALA A 57 -0.34 -27.94 4.78
CA ALA A 57 -0.45 -28.72 6.02
C ALA A 57 -1.71 -28.31 6.79
N ASP A 58 -2.33 -29.23 7.55
CA ASP A 58 -3.55 -28.95 8.32
C ASP A 58 -3.39 -27.81 9.36
N ASN A 59 -2.14 -27.46 9.70
CA ASN A 59 -1.79 -26.30 10.53
C ASN A 59 -0.31 -25.92 10.34
N PRO A 60 0.07 -25.16 9.29
CA PRO A 60 1.46 -24.87 9.00
C PRO A 60 2.05 -23.93 10.06
N LYS A 61 3.22 -24.25 10.60
CA LYS A 61 3.90 -23.35 11.54
C LYS A 61 4.48 -22.18 10.76
N SER A 62 4.10 -20.96 11.15
CA SER A 62 4.63 -19.75 10.53
C SER A 62 5.32 -18.83 11.53
N ILE A 63 6.29 -18.06 11.04
CA ILE A 63 6.99 -17.03 11.80
C ILE A 63 7.24 -15.80 10.93
N VAL A 64 7.20 -14.62 11.55
CA VAL A 64 7.67 -13.36 10.95
C VAL A 64 8.95 -12.94 11.65
N LEU A 65 10.01 -12.73 10.87
CA LEU A 65 11.27 -12.15 11.34
C LEU A 65 11.39 -10.73 10.80
N THR A 66 11.86 -9.81 11.62
CA THR A 66 12.31 -8.47 11.19
C THR A 66 13.83 -8.39 11.32
N ALA A 67 14.49 -7.61 10.47
CA ALA A 67 15.94 -7.40 10.54
C ALA A 67 16.37 -6.91 11.94
N SER A 68 17.45 -7.50 12.48
CA SER A 68 17.95 -7.17 13.81
C SER A 68 18.81 -5.90 13.85
N GLY A 69 19.26 -5.41 12.69
CA GLY A 69 20.33 -4.42 12.57
C GLY A 69 21.74 -4.97 12.83
N GLY A 70 21.85 -6.28 13.08
CA GLY A 70 23.10 -7.03 13.23
C GLY A 70 23.16 -8.21 12.26
N ASP A 71 23.86 -9.29 12.63
CA ASP A 71 23.95 -10.50 11.79
C ASP A 71 22.75 -11.43 12.05
N ASP A 72 21.89 -11.58 11.06
CA ASP A 72 20.64 -12.34 11.10
C ASP A 72 20.81 -13.83 10.76
N TYR A 73 22.02 -14.27 10.41
CA TYR A 73 22.35 -15.65 10.00
C TYR A 73 21.70 -16.73 10.88
N GLN A 74 21.90 -16.64 12.21
CA GLN A 74 21.42 -17.68 13.12
C GLN A 74 19.90 -17.64 13.32
N ALA A 75 19.31 -16.44 13.27
CA ALA A 75 17.87 -16.26 13.41
C ALA A 75 17.13 -16.89 12.23
N ILE A 76 17.61 -16.66 11.01
CA ILE A 76 17.02 -17.22 9.79
C ILE A 76 17.15 -18.75 9.78
N ILE A 77 18.34 -19.30 10.08
CA ILE A 77 18.53 -20.76 10.16
C ILE A 77 17.60 -21.41 11.19
N ASN A 78 17.47 -20.80 12.37
CA ASN A 78 16.61 -21.34 13.43
C ASN A 78 15.14 -21.31 13.00
N ALA A 79 14.70 -20.23 12.33
CA ALA A 79 13.35 -20.12 11.80
C ALA A 79 13.05 -21.20 10.76
N ILE A 80 13.96 -21.43 9.80
CA ILE A 80 13.81 -22.46 8.75
C ILE A 80 13.68 -23.87 9.36
N LYS A 81 14.43 -24.16 10.43
CA LYS A 81 14.37 -25.46 11.11
C LYS A 81 13.10 -25.66 11.91
N ALA A 82 12.55 -24.59 12.48
CA ALA A 82 11.43 -24.67 13.43
C ALA A 82 10.05 -24.47 12.81
N ASN A 83 9.96 -23.87 11.62
CA ASN A 83 8.72 -23.44 11.00
C ASN A 83 8.63 -23.91 9.56
N ASP A 84 7.41 -23.98 9.03
CA ASP A 84 7.10 -24.38 7.66
C ASP A 84 7.08 -23.16 6.74
N ILE A 85 6.57 -22.03 7.25
CA ILE A 85 6.51 -20.76 6.52
C ILE A 85 7.31 -19.69 7.29
N ILE A 86 8.24 -19.04 6.62
CA ILE A 86 9.14 -18.04 7.17
C ILE A 86 8.95 -16.76 6.39
N TYR A 87 8.35 -15.76 7.04
CA TYR A 87 8.24 -14.41 6.50
C TYR A 87 9.43 -13.57 6.97
N LEU A 88 10.16 -13.01 6.01
CA LEU A 88 11.19 -12.01 6.26
C LEU A 88 10.57 -10.64 5.99
N ASP A 89 10.47 -9.79 6.99
CA ASP A 89 9.87 -8.46 6.92
C ASP A 89 10.94 -7.37 6.85
N GLY A 90 10.99 -6.69 5.70
CA GLY A 90 11.92 -5.58 5.42
C GLY A 90 11.58 -4.26 6.10
N SER A 91 10.46 -4.17 6.85
CA SER A 91 9.99 -2.93 7.47
C SER A 91 10.97 -2.30 8.48
N LYS A 92 11.98 -3.06 8.93
CA LYS A 92 13.03 -2.62 9.86
C LYS A 92 14.43 -2.54 9.24
N GLY A 93 14.52 -2.64 7.91
CA GLY A 93 15.78 -2.57 7.16
C GLY A 93 16.21 -3.93 6.59
N ASP A 94 17.47 -3.99 6.15
CA ASP A 94 18.05 -5.16 5.49
C ASP A 94 18.45 -6.25 6.50
N PHE A 95 18.22 -7.51 6.12
CA PHE A 95 18.76 -8.66 6.83
C PHE A 95 20.23 -8.84 6.48
N ILE A 96 21.14 -8.74 7.45
CA ILE A 96 22.57 -8.90 7.17
C ILE A 96 22.96 -10.34 7.44
N VAL A 97 23.60 -11.00 6.47
CA VAL A 97 24.03 -12.40 6.58
C VAL A 97 25.55 -12.49 6.48
N SER A 98 26.21 -13.02 7.50
CA SER A 98 27.67 -13.11 7.55
C SER A 98 28.31 -14.15 6.63
N LYS A 99 27.58 -15.21 6.27
CA LYS A 99 28.05 -16.30 5.40
C LYS A 99 26.86 -17.12 4.87
N GLN A 100 27.09 -17.90 3.81
CA GLN A 100 26.08 -18.78 3.22
C GLN A 100 25.52 -19.77 4.25
N MET A 101 24.18 -19.87 4.30
CA MET A 101 23.45 -20.76 5.19
C MET A 101 23.31 -22.15 4.55
N ASP A 102 23.91 -23.15 5.20
CA ASP A 102 23.83 -24.54 4.79
C ASP A 102 22.52 -25.19 5.29
N ILE A 103 21.55 -25.36 4.39
CA ILE A 103 20.25 -25.95 4.67
C ILE A 103 20.30 -27.45 4.37
N ARG A 104 20.00 -28.28 5.39
CA ARG A 104 19.99 -29.75 5.28
C ARG A 104 18.85 -30.36 6.08
N GLY A 105 18.26 -31.43 5.55
CA GLY A 105 17.26 -32.26 6.23
C GLY A 105 15.96 -31.53 6.53
N VAL A 106 15.59 -30.54 5.73
CA VAL A 106 14.30 -29.84 5.84
C VAL A 106 13.51 -30.05 4.56
N SER A 107 12.22 -30.30 4.71
CA SER A 107 11.28 -30.37 3.59
C SER A 107 10.08 -29.49 3.90
N ASN A 108 9.31 -29.15 2.86
CA ASN A 108 8.07 -28.38 2.98
C ASN A 108 8.33 -27.01 3.62
N LYS A 109 9.19 -26.20 3.00
CA LYS A 109 9.57 -24.87 3.50
C LYS A 109 9.24 -23.78 2.52
N SER A 110 8.66 -22.70 3.01
CA SER A 110 8.44 -21.46 2.27
C SER A 110 9.18 -20.32 2.95
N ILE A 111 10.12 -19.69 2.24
CA ILE A 111 10.83 -18.50 2.69
C ILE A 111 10.37 -17.33 1.82
N ILE A 112 9.64 -16.40 2.43
CA ILE A 112 8.88 -15.38 1.73
C ILE A 112 9.28 -14.00 2.24
N GLY A 113 9.69 -13.08 1.36
CA GLY A 113 9.90 -11.69 1.76
C GLY A 113 8.60 -10.90 1.78
N ILE A 114 8.47 -9.93 2.67
CA ILE A 114 7.38 -8.94 2.70
C ILE A 114 7.97 -7.55 2.97
N ASN A 115 7.23 -6.49 2.59
CA ASN A 115 7.65 -5.10 2.78
C ASN A 115 9.08 -4.80 2.25
N GLY A 116 9.40 -5.31 1.06
CA GLY A 116 10.71 -5.07 0.42
C GLY A 116 11.89 -5.79 1.10
N ALA A 117 11.65 -6.92 1.76
CA ALA A 117 12.70 -7.67 2.44
C ALA A 117 13.90 -8.00 1.54
N ARG A 118 15.06 -7.52 1.98
CA ARG A 118 16.34 -7.68 1.31
C ARG A 118 17.33 -8.35 2.24
N LEU A 119 17.97 -9.41 1.75
CA LEU A 119 19.13 -10.02 2.40
C LEU A 119 20.38 -9.42 1.77
N CYS A 120 21.27 -8.90 2.61
CA CYS A 120 22.55 -8.32 2.21
C CYS A 120 23.69 -9.16 2.81
N THR A 121 24.73 -9.45 2.03
CA THR A 121 25.94 -10.05 2.59
C THR A 121 26.65 -9.05 3.50
N LYS A 122 27.21 -9.53 4.61
CA LYS A 122 27.95 -8.69 5.55
C LYS A 122 29.21 -8.07 4.94
N TRP A 123 29.90 -8.83 4.10
CA TRP A 123 31.03 -8.34 3.33
C TRP A 123 30.56 -7.89 1.94
N TYR A 124 31.21 -6.87 1.39
CA TYR A 124 31.00 -6.39 0.03
C TYR A 124 32.25 -5.67 -0.51
N VAL A 125 32.37 -5.63 -1.83
CA VAL A 125 33.42 -4.91 -2.54
C VAL A 125 33.14 -3.40 -2.43
N THR A 126 33.99 -2.68 -1.72
CA THR A 126 33.87 -1.21 -1.63
C THR A 126 34.45 -0.54 -2.88
N PRO A 127 34.07 0.70 -3.19
CA PRO A 127 34.69 1.47 -4.27
C PRO A 127 36.21 1.55 -4.15
N GLU A 128 36.75 1.70 -2.95
CA GLU A 128 38.19 1.78 -2.68
C GLU A 128 38.89 0.44 -2.94
N LEU A 129 38.27 -0.67 -2.53
CA LEU A 129 38.80 -2.00 -2.84
C LEU A 129 38.77 -2.23 -4.35
N LYS A 130 37.65 -1.94 -5.02
CA LYS A 130 37.53 -2.09 -6.47
C LYS A 130 38.57 -1.27 -7.21
N GLN A 131 38.83 -0.02 -6.79
CA GLN A 131 39.85 0.82 -7.40
C GLN A 131 41.25 0.22 -7.25
N GLN A 132 41.58 -0.35 -6.09
CA GLN A 132 42.87 -1.01 -5.88
C GLN A 132 43.03 -2.28 -6.74
N LEU A 133 41.95 -3.04 -6.95
CA LEU A 133 41.96 -4.19 -7.87
C LEU A 133 42.23 -3.72 -9.32
N ILE A 134 41.64 -2.60 -9.75
CA ILE A 134 41.87 -1.97 -11.06
C ILE A 134 43.34 -1.52 -11.17
N ASP A 135 43.85 -0.79 -10.19
CA ASP A 135 45.21 -0.25 -10.20
C ASP A 135 46.28 -1.36 -10.23
N ALA A 136 45.96 -2.52 -9.65
CA ALA A 136 46.80 -3.72 -9.70
C ALA A 136 46.84 -4.41 -11.08
N ASN A 137 46.05 -3.96 -12.06
CA ASN A 137 46.00 -4.50 -13.43
C ASN A 137 45.82 -6.03 -13.44
N LEU A 138 44.89 -6.54 -12.62
CA LEU A 138 44.74 -7.98 -12.41
C LEU A 138 44.26 -8.72 -13.66
N ASP A 139 43.61 -8.01 -14.58
CA ASP A 139 43.18 -8.48 -15.89
C ASP A 139 44.33 -9.01 -16.77
N ARG A 140 45.57 -8.58 -16.53
CA ARG A 140 46.76 -9.06 -17.27
C ARG A 140 47.26 -10.44 -16.86
N TYR A 141 46.80 -10.98 -15.72
CA TYR A 141 47.22 -12.29 -15.25
C TYR A 141 46.36 -13.41 -15.85
N SER A 142 46.96 -14.59 -15.96
CA SER A 142 46.33 -15.77 -16.57
C SER A 142 45.20 -16.33 -15.70
N THR A 143 44.09 -16.71 -16.35
CA THR A 143 42.98 -17.49 -15.78
C THR A 143 43.12 -19.00 -16.08
N SER A 144 44.29 -19.45 -16.51
CA SER A 144 44.52 -20.87 -16.83
C SER A 144 44.91 -21.67 -15.60
N SER A 145 44.30 -22.84 -15.44
CA SER A 145 44.65 -23.81 -14.38
C SER A 145 46.13 -24.20 -14.41
N GLY A 146 46.76 -24.31 -13.23
CA GLY A 146 48.16 -24.72 -13.06
C GLY A 146 49.17 -23.56 -13.11
N THR A 147 48.69 -22.32 -13.24
CA THR A 147 49.53 -21.11 -13.24
C THR A 147 49.52 -20.34 -11.91
N GLY A 148 48.72 -20.81 -10.95
CA GLY A 148 48.63 -20.25 -9.60
C GLY A 148 49.76 -20.68 -8.66
N GLY A 149 49.47 -20.74 -7.37
CA GLY A 149 50.47 -20.89 -6.31
C GLY A 149 49.86 -21.00 -4.92
N THR A 150 50.64 -20.68 -3.88
CA THR A 150 50.19 -20.79 -2.48
C THR A 150 50.12 -19.39 -1.85
N LEU A 151 49.03 -19.09 -1.17
CA LEU A 151 48.82 -17.85 -0.41
C LEU A 151 49.54 -17.87 0.94
N SER A 152 49.64 -16.71 1.60
CA SER A 152 50.25 -16.57 2.94
C SER A 152 49.59 -17.45 4.01
N ASN A 153 48.29 -17.74 3.87
CA ASN A 153 47.53 -18.62 4.75
C ASN A 153 47.69 -20.13 4.43
N GLY A 154 48.51 -20.48 3.44
CA GLY A 154 48.76 -21.86 3.02
C GLY A 154 47.76 -22.44 2.01
N ALA A 155 46.74 -21.69 1.59
CA ALA A 155 45.79 -22.15 0.58
C ALA A 155 46.44 -22.25 -0.81
N SER A 156 46.19 -23.36 -1.52
CA SER A 156 46.63 -23.54 -2.91
C SER A 156 45.58 -23.01 -3.87
N VAL A 157 46.02 -22.19 -4.83
CA VAL A 157 45.20 -21.55 -5.85
C VAL A 157 45.68 -21.99 -7.21
N ASN A 158 44.77 -22.44 -8.08
CA ASN A 158 45.15 -23.04 -9.36
C ASN A 158 45.40 -21.99 -10.45
N GLU A 159 44.78 -20.81 -10.35
CA GLU A 159 44.83 -19.76 -11.36
C GLU A 159 45.65 -18.56 -10.87
N GLN A 160 46.46 -17.99 -11.77
CA GLN A 160 47.34 -16.88 -11.42
C GLN A 160 46.57 -15.61 -11.05
N ARG A 161 45.49 -15.30 -11.79
CA ARG A 161 44.66 -14.12 -11.52
C ARG A 161 43.93 -14.24 -10.19
N GLU A 162 43.32 -15.38 -9.91
CA GLU A 162 42.66 -15.67 -8.64
C GLU A 162 43.64 -15.52 -7.47
N LEU A 163 44.85 -16.10 -7.60
CA LEU A 163 45.90 -16.00 -6.58
C LEU A 163 46.26 -14.54 -6.27
N LYS A 164 46.45 -13.72 -7.31
CA LYS A 164 46.81 -12.30 -7.14
C LYS A 164 45.68 -11.48 -6.54
N THR A 165 44.45 -11.75 -6.93
CA THR A 165 43.27 -11.08 -6.38
C THR A 165 43.11 -11.40 -4.90
N ARG A 166 43.17 -12.68 -4.54
CA ARG A 166 43.07 -13.14 -3.15
C ARG A 166 44.21 -12.58 -2.29
N GLN A 167 45.45 -12.59 -2.78
CA GLN A 167 46.58 -11.99 -2.08
C GLN A 167 46.38 -10.49 -1.83
N LEU A 168 45.92 -9.74 -2.83
CA LEU A 168 45.68 -8.31 -2.68
C LEU A 168 44.56 -8.01 -1.67
N ILE A 169 43.47 -8.79 -1.68
CA ILE A 169 42.40 -8.64 -0.67
C ILE A 169 42.94 -8.92 0.74
N ILE A 170 43.78 -9.96 0.92
CA ILE A 170 44.44 -10.25 2.20
C ILE A 170 45.33 -9.06 2.63
N ASP A 171 46.14 -8.53 1.71
CA ASP A 171 47.07 -7.44 2.02
C ASP A 171 46.34 -6.15 2.39
N ILE A 172 45.19 -5.87 1.77
CA ILE A 172 44.37 -4.67 2.03
C ILE A 172 43.58 -4.81 3.34
N THR A 173 42.96 -5.96 3.56
CA THR A 173 42.06 -6.17 4.70
C THR A 173 42.78 -6.62 5.97
N GLY A 174 43.97 -7.22 5.82
CA GLY A 174 44.67 -7.93 6.88
C GLY A 174 43.97 -9.23 7.32
N ASP A 175 42.94 -9.70 6.60
CA ASP A 175 42.19 -10.92 6.91
C ASP A 175 42.70 -12.10 6.08
N ASP A 176 43.57 -12.91 6.68
CA ASP A 176 44.12 -14.12 6.08
C ASP A 176 43.18 -15.33 6.16
N SER A 177 42.01 -15.21 6.79
CA SER A 177 41.00 -16.28 6.88
C SER A 177 40.19 -16.44 5.59
N GLU A 178 40.16 -15.39 4.77
CA GLU A 178 39.36 -15.30 3.55
C GLU A 178 37.85 -15.55 3.75
N ALA A 179 37.32 -15.16 4.92
CA ALA A 179 35.93 -15.38 5.29
C ALA A 179 34.94 -14.82 4.25
N TYR A 180 35.31 -13.73 3.57
CA TYR A 180 34.54 -13.10 2.50
C TYR A 180 34.17 -14.05 1.35
N ARG A 181 34.96 -15.10 1.10
CA ARG A 181 34.67 -16.13 0.07
C ARG A 181 33.41 -16.93 0.37
N ASN A 182 32.94 -16.91 1.63
CA ASN A 182 31.70 -17.55 2.03
C ASN A 182 30.46 -16.65 1.87
N SER A 183 30.61 -15.46 1.26
CA SER A 183 29.50 -14.53 1.05
C SER A 183 28.49 -15.11 0.05
N GLY A 184 27.30 -15.37 0.55
CA GLY A 184 26.16 -15.95 -0.15
C GLY A 184 25.01 -16.12 0.85
N PHE A 185 23.85 -16.58 0.39
CA PHE A 185 22.67 -16.71 1.27
C PHE A 185 22.32 -18.16 1.57
N PHE A 186 22.09 -19.00 0.56
CA PHE A 186 21.56 -20.35 0.79
C PHE A 186 22.27 -21.43 -0.01
N ALA A 187 22.72 -22.48 0.67
CA ALA A 187 23.07 -23.76 0.06
C ALA A 187 21.96 -24.78 0.37
N ILE A 188 21.23 -25.20 -0.66
CA ILE A 188 20.09 -26.12 -0.55
C ILE A 188 20.58 -27.52 -0.96
N ASN A 189 20.71 -28.44 -0.02
CA ASN A 189 21.37 -29.74 -0.25
C ASN A 189 20.39 -30.89 -0.56
N THR A 190 20.93 -32.03 -1.00
CA THR A 190 20.21 -33.25 -1.43
C THR A 190 19.20 -33.83 -0.44
N SER A 191 19.28 -33.51 0.85
CA SER A 191 18.31 -33.96 1.86
C SER A 191 17.09 -33.07 2.01
N ASN A 192 16.93 -32.07 1.14
CA ASN A 192 15.79 -31.16 1.14
C ASN A 192 14.85 -31.43 -0.04
N GLU A 193 13.56 -31.18 0.19
CA GLU A 193 12.52 -31.35 -0.82
C GLU A 193 11.36 -30.36 -0.58
N ASN A 194 10.68 -29.93 -1.65
CA ASN A 194 9.52 -29.02 -1.56
C ASN A 194 9.89 -27.71 -0.85
N ILE A 195 10.81 -26.95 -1.47
CA ILE A 195 11.37 -25.71 -0.93
C ILE A 195 11.02 -24.55 -1.87
N ILE A 196 10.41 -23.51 -1.31
CA ILE A 196 10.01 -22.30 -2.01
C ILE A 196 10.78 -21.10 -1.45
N PHE A 197 11.43 -20.33 -2.34
CA PHE A 197 11.88 -18.97 -2.06
C PHE A 197 11.05 -18.02 -2.90
N ARG A 198 10.42 -17.02 -2.29
CA ARG A 198 9.55 -16.11 -3.02
C ARG A 198 9.69 -14.67 -2.56
N ASN A 199 9.69 -13.75 -3.52
CA ASN A 199 9.66 -12.31 -3.24
C ASN A 199 10.79 -11.84 -2.31
N LEU A 200 12.04 -12.13 -2.66
CA LEU A 200 13.20 -11.72 -1.88
C LEU A 200 14.21 -11.02 -2.76
N ILE A 201 14.86 -10.00 -2.21
CA ILE A 201 16.02 -9.37 -2.84
C ILE A 201 17.28 -9.95 -2.20
N PHE A 202 18.15 -10.53 -3.02
CA PHE A 202 19.45 -11.08 -2.65
C PHE A 202 20.54 -10.13 -3.13
N GLN A 203 21.05 -9.30 -2.23
CA GLN A 203 22.11 -8.34 -2.52
C GLN A 203 23.47 -8.87 -2.05
N GLY A 204 24.21 -9.41 -3.00
CA GLY A 204 25.54 -9.95 -2.82
C GLY A 204 26.66 -8.92 -2.67
N PRO A 205 27.88 -9.43 -2.52
CA PRO A 205 29.05 -8.62 -2.22
C PRO A 205 29.64 -7.91 -3.44
N GLY A 206 29.34 -8.34 -4.66
CA GLY A 206 30.10 -7.96 -5.87
C GLY A 206 31.14 -9.02 -6.22
N SER A 207 31.24 -9.32 -7.51
CA SER A 207 32.08 -10.38 -8.05
C SER A 207 33.55 -9.93 -8.19
N VAL A 208 34.47 -10.79 -7.76
CA VAL A 208 35.93 -10.53 -7.79
C VAL A 208 36.77 -11.73 -8.27
N ASP A 209 36.15 -12.81 -8.78
CA ASP A 209 36.86 -13.96 -9.38
C ASP A 209 37.88 -14.63 -8.42
N VAL A 210 37.40 -15.11 -7.27
CA VAL A 210 38.22 -15.63 -6.15
C VAL A 210 37.86 -17.07 -5.73
N GLY A 211 37.02 -17.76 -6.52
CA GLY A 211 36.37 -19.01 -6.15
C GLY A 211 35.55 -18.84 -4.87
N GLY A 212 34.26 -18.54 -5.00
CA GLY A 212 33.38 -18.19 -3.87
C GLY A 212 32.13 -19.05 -3.79
N ASN A 213 31.16 -18.57 -3.03
CA ASN A 213 29.80 -19.11 -3.04
C ASN A 213 28.91 -18.27 -3.96
N ASP A 214 27.88 -18.90 -4.53
CA ASP A 214 26.77 -18.19 -5.16
C ASP A 214 25.84 -17.58 -4.11
N LEU A 215 24.99 -16.64 -4.54
CA LEU A 215 23.93 -16.14 -3.65
C LEU A 215 23.00 -17.29 -3.24
N ILE A 216 22.61 -18.15 -4.18
CA ILE A 216 21.93 -19.41 -3.90
C ILE A 216 22.56 -20.55 -4.70
N SER A 217 22.92 -21.64 -4.02
CA SER A 217 23.36 -22.87 -4.66
C SER A 217 22.39 -24.01 -4.33
N ASN A 218 21.71 -24.57 -5.33
CA ASN A 218 21.00 -25.83 -5.19
C ASN A 218 21.96 -27.00 -5.43
N ASN A 219 22.48 -27.56 -4.34
CA ASN A 219 23.38 -28.71 -4.31
C ASN A 219 22.63 -30.05 -4.31
N GLY A 220 21.42 -30.05 -4.85
CA GLY A 220 20.73 -31.24 -5.31
C GLY A 220 19.42 -31.59 -4.62
N ALA A 221 18.75 -30.60 -4.03
CA ALA A 221 17.36 -30.73 -3.61
C ALA A 221 16.42 -30.87 -4.81
N THR A 222 15.29 -31.53 -4.62
CA THR A 222 14.23 -31.68 -5.62
C THR A 222 12.95 -30.97 -5.19
N HIS A 223 12.06 -30.68 -6.14
CA HIS A 223 10.85 -29.88 -5.92
C HIS A 223 11.22 -28.50 -5.33
N VAL A 224 12.13 -27.79 -6.00
CA VAL A 224 12.57 -26.45 -5.59
C VAL A 224 11.97 -25.41 -6.53
N TRP A 225 11.39 -24.36 -5.96
CA TRP A 225 10.84 -23.23 -6.71
C TRP A 225 11.35 -21.90 -6.16
N ILE A 226 12.02 -21.12 -7.02
CA ILE A 226 12.45 -19.77 -6.68
C ILE A 226 11.75 -18.80 -7.63
N ASP A 227 10.96 -17.91 -7.03
CA ASP A 227 9.93 -17.15 -7.73
C ASP A 227 9.90 -15.68 -7.33
N HIS A 228 9.80 -14.77 -8.30
CA HIS A 228 9.70 -13.32 -8.03
C HIS A 228 10.85 -12.78 -7.15
N CYS A 229 12.04 -13.37 -7.23
CA CYS A 229 13.22 -12.90 -6.50
C CYS A 229 14.10 -12.01 -7.38
N GLU A 230 14.86 -11.12 -6.76
CA GLU A 230 15.90 -10.33 -7.42
C GLU A 230 17.28 -10.73 -6.89
N PHE A 231 18.22 -10.99 -7.79
CA PHE A 231 19.59 -11.38 -7.51
C PHE A 231 20.55 -10.33 -8.03
N ILE A 232 21.38 -9.81 -7.13
CA ILE A 232 22.26 -8.69 -7.40
C ILE A 232 23.66 -9.04 -6.90
N ASP A 233 24.66 -8.93 -7.76
CA ASP A 233 26.07 -8.91 -7.36
C ASP A 233 26.56 -10.20 -6.65
N GLY A 234 26.27 -11.38 -7.22
CA GLY A 234 26.89 -12.64 -6.80
C GLY A 234 28.42 -12.57 -6.70
N LEU A 235 29.02 -13.28 -5.72
CA LEU A 235 30.48 -13.33 -5.60
C LEU A 235 31.10 -14.21 -6.70
N ASP A 236 30.56 -15.42 -6.84
CA ASP A 236 30.88 -16.38 -7.91
C ASP A 236 29.76 -16.37 -8.94
N GLY A 237 28.54 -16.76 -8.55
CA GLY A 237 27.33 -16.58 -9.34
C GLY A 237 26.15 -16.03 -8.57
N ASN A 238 25.09 -15.66 -9.31
CA ASN A 238 23.81 -15.29 -8.71
C ASN A 238 23.06 -16.53 -8.24
N LEU A 239 22.96 -17.57 -9.07
CA LEU A 239 22.26 -18.79 -8.69
C LEU A 239 22.71 -19.98 -9.53
N ASP A 240 23.16 -21.03 -8.84
CA ASP A 240 23.66 -22.26 -9.47
C ASP A 240 22.87 -23.49 -9.01
N SER A 241 22.72 -24.48 -9.90
CA SER A 241 22.09 -25.77 -9.59
C SER A 241 22.88 -26.94 -10.09
N GLY A 242 23.30 -27.83 -9.21
CA GLY A 242 23.85 -29.10 -9.66
C GLY A 242 23.77 -30.19 -8.62
N LYS A 243 23.69 -31.40 -9.14
CA LYS A 243 23.52 -32.61 -8.37
C LYS A 243 24.87 -33.14 -7.92
N ARG A 244 24.99 -33.64 -6.68
CA ARG A 244 26.21 -34.32 -6.24
C ARG A 244 26.00 -35.83 -6.04
N GLU A 245 24.80 -36.29 -5.66
CA GLU A 245 24.40 -37.72 -5.56
C GLU A 245 22.84 -37.84 -5.61
N GLY A 246 22.26 -39.01 -5.94
CA GLY A 246 20.81 -39.31 -5.67
C GLY A 246 19.82 -39.38 -6.86
N SER A 247 18.51 -39.27 -6.56
CA SER A 247 17.33 -39.40 -7.45
C SER A 247 17.06 -38.16 -8.34
N GLU A 248 16.12 -38.24 -9.28
CA GLU A 248 15.76 -37.16 -10.22
C GLU A 248 15.42 -35.83 -9.51
N GLN A 249 15.79 -34.71 -10.13
CA GLN A 249 15.57 -33.37 -9.61
C GLN A 249 14.60 -32.58 -10.49
N PHE A 250 13.60 -31.97 -9.88
CA PHE A 250 12.66 -31.06 -10.53
C PHE A 250 12.79 -29.68 -9.90
N VAL A 251 13.28 -28.72 -10.68
CA VAL A 251 13.63 -27.39 -10.19
C VAL A 251 13.09 -26.34 -11.15
N THR A 252 12.48 -25.28 -10.61
CA THR A 252 12.01 -24.18 -11.43
C THR A 252 12.41 -22.82 -10.87
N TYR A 253 12.86 -21.98 -11.77
CA TYR A 253 13.22 -20.59 -11.55
C TYR A 253 12.33 -19.74 -12.43
N SER A 254 11.39 -19.03 -11.80
CA SER A 254 10.45 -18.19 -12.55
C SER A 254 10.32 -16.77 -12.04
N TRP A 255 10.04 -15.84 -12.96
CA TRP A 255 9.80 -14.44 -12.61
C TRP A 255 10.94 -13.79 -11.82
N ASN A 256 12.18 -14.25 -11.98
CA ASN A 256 13.31 -13.68 -11.25
C ASN A 256 14.04 -12.61 -12.08
N ILE A 257 14.68 -11.67 -11.40
CA ILE A 257 15.61 -10.72 -12.00
C ILE A 257 17.03 -11.09 -11.58
N PHE A 258 17.94 -11.16 -12.54
CA PHE A 258 19.38 -11.33 -12.32
C PHE A 258 20.12 -10.13 -12.88
N ARG A 259 21.02 -9.53 -12.10
CA ARG A 259 21.85 -8.40 -12.55
C ARG A 259 23.14 -8.26 -11.77
N TYR A 260 24.05 -7.48 -12.34
CA TYR A 260 25.26 -7.01 -11.68
C TYR A 260 25.33 -5.49 -11.77
N THR A 261 25.90 -4.87 -10.74
CA THR A 261 26.09 -3.43 -10.64
C THR A 261 27.56 -3.09 -10.83
N GLU A 262 27.85 -1.79 -10.80
CA GLU A 262 29.22 -1.28 -10.74
C GLU A 262 30.01 -1.70 -9.49
N ARG A 263 29.39 -2.40 -8.53
CA ARG A 263 30.11 -3.02 -7.41
C ARG A 263 31.02 -4.16 -7.86
N SER A 264 30.59 -4.94 -8.84
CA SER A 264 31.36 -6.05 -9.39
C SER A 264 32.62 -5.59 -10.11
N TYR A 265 33.73 -6.27 -9.87
CA TYR A 265 35.02 -6.03 -10.51
C TYR A 265 35.26 -6.94 -11.71
N SER A 266 35.03 -8.25 -11.55
CA SER A 266 35.27 -9.28 -12.57
C SER A 266 34.35 -10.48 -12.33
N HIS A 267 34.19 -11.40 -13.29
CA HIS A 267 33.33 -12.59 -13.16
C HIS A 267 31.84 -12.28 -12.88
N PRO A 268 31.15 -11.38 -13.59
CA PRO A 268 29.70 -11.21 -13.44
C PRO A 268 28.94 -12.32 -14.20
N TYR A 269 29.18 -13.57 -13.79
CA TYR A 269 28.65 -14.80 -14.39
C TYR A 269 27.42 -15.24 -13.60
N SER A 270 26.24 -15.29 -14.23
CA SER A 270 25.00 -15.32 -13.45
C SER A 270 24.59 -16.71 -12.97
N ASN A 271 24.43 -17.69 -13.86
CA ASN A 271 23.73 -18.94 -13.58
C ASN A 271 24.34 -20.16 -14.30
N GLY A 272 24.93 -21.08 -13.55
CA GLY A 272 25.31 -22.41 -14.00
C GLY A 272 24.28 -23.45 -13.59
N VAL A 273 24.02 -24.42 -14.47
CA VAL A 273 23.21 -25.59 -14.13
C VAL A 273 23.79 -26.90 -14.65
N GLY A 274 23.69 -27.95 -13.84
CA GLY A 274 24.02 -29.31 -14.19
C GLY A 274 25.41 -29.79 -13.75
N TRP A 275 26.39 -29.90 -14.67
CA TRP A 275 27.82 -30.31 -14.56
C TRP A 275 28.17 -31.71 -14.02
N SER A 276 27.24 -32.39 -13.35
CA SER A 276 27.50 -33.71 -12.77
C SER A 276 27.08 -34.87 -13.67
N LYS A 277 28.06 -35.60 -14.18
CA LYS A 277 27.86 -36.77 -15.04
C LYS A 277 27.03 -37.86 -14.36
N GLY A 278 26.10 -38.45 -15.11
CA GLY A 278 25.37 -39.66 -14.71
C GLY A 278 24.11 -39.43 -13.89
N TYR A 279 23.62 -38.19 -13.79
CA TYR A 279 22.42 -37.88 -13.03
C TYR A 279 21.42 -37.03 -13.82
N LEU A 280 20.14 -37.43 -13.80
CA LEU A 280 19.05 -36.69 -14.47
C LEU A 280 18.60 -35.49 -13.60
N GLN A 281 18.68 -34.30 -14.18
CA GLN A 281 18.19 -33.03 -13.62
C GLN A 281 17.21 -32.40 -14.62
N TYR A 282 16.06 -31.94 -14.16
CA TYR A 282 15.03 -31.26 -14.94
C TYR A 282 14.86 -29.83 -14.40
N ILE A 283 15.34 -28.86 -15.16
CA ILE A 283 15.40 -27.46 -14.74
C ILE A 283 14.58 -26.59 -15.69
N THR A 284 13.75 -25.74 -15.12
CA THR A 284 12.98 -24.75 -15.88
C THR A 284 13.40 -23.35 -15.50
N TYR A 285 13.79 -22.54 -16.49
CA TYR A 285 13.86 -21.08 -16.39
C TYR A 285 12.71 -20.48 -17.19
N ALA A 286 11.71 -19.93 -16.51
CA ALA A 286 10.53 -19.35 -17.14
C ALA A 286 10.30 -17.89 -16.72
N TYR A 287 10.08 -16.97 -17.66
CA TYR A 287 9.72 -15.58 -17.35
C TYR A 287 10.76 -14.80 -16.52
N ASN A 288 12.05 -15.12 -16.61
CA ASN A 288 13.11 -14.41 -15.89
C ASN A 288 13.70 -13.26 -16.73
N ILE A 289 14.31 -12.29 -16.06
CA ILE A 289 15.08 -11.20 -16.67
C ILE A 289 16.56 -11.37 -16.34
N TRP A 290 17.41 -11.35 -17.37
CA TRP A 290 18.84 -11.06 -17.20
C TRP A 290 19.12 -9.64 -17.64
N GLY A 291 19.40 -8.79 -16.66
CA GLY A 291 19.52 -7.34 -16.82
C GLY A 291 20.96 -6.83 -16.88
N ASN A 292 21.10 -5.53 -16.64
CA ASN A 292 22.37 -4.82 -16.72
C ASN A 292 23.50 -5.52 -15.93
N GLY A 293 24.71 -5.46 -16.48
CA GLY A 293 25.94 -6.00 -15.87
C GLY A 293 26.12 -7.53 -15.97
N CYS A 294 25.09 -8.31 -16.33
CA CYS A 294 25.26 -9.74 -16.63
C CYS A 294 26.14 -9.94 -17.87
N GLU A 295 27.23 -10.71 -17.74
CA GLU A 295 28.18 -10.93 -18.84
C GLU A 295 28.11 -12.34 -19.44
N TYR A 296 27.94 -13.36 -18.61
CA TYR A 296 28.03 -14.76 -19.02
C TYR A 296 27.12 -15.66 -18.16
N ARG A 297 26.86 -16.89 -18.63
CA ARG A 297 26.02 -17.90 -17.95
C ARG A 297 24.57 -17.48 -17.72
N LEU A 298 23.76 -17.31 -18.78
CA LEU A 298 22.39 -16.80 -18.69
C LEU A 298 21.28 -17.79 -19.21
N PRO A 299 21.13 -19.02 -18.72
CA PRO A 299 22.06 -19.84 -17.96
C PRO A 299 23.05 -20.59 -18.88
N VAL A 300 24.07 -21.22 -18.28
CA VAL A 300 24.87 -22.27 -18.93
C VAL A 300 24.48 -23.64 -18.37
N ALA A 301 24.18 -24.58 -19.27
CA ALA A 301 23.65 -25.90 -18.99
C ALA A 301 24.62 -27.00 -19.41
N ASP A 302 24.82 -27.99 -18.55
CA ASP A 302 25.71 -29.13 -18.79
C ASP A 302 25.15 -30.42 -18.13
N TRP A 303 24.99 -31.54 -18.84
CA TRP A 303 24.36 -32.78 -18.35
C TRP A 303 22.95 -32.60 -17.74
N VAL A 304 22.05 -31.87 -18.42
CA VAL A 304 20.74 -31.49 -17.87
C VAL A 304 19.62 -31.48 -18.92
N TYR A 305 18.39 -31.75 -18.48
CA TYR A 305 17.17 -31.43 -19.22
C TYR A 305 16.71 -30.04 -18.82
N ILE A 306 16.76 -29.09 -19.76
CA ILE A 306 16.48 -27.68 -19.48
C ILE A 306 15.35 -27.14 -20.37
N HIS A 307 14.41 -26.44 -19.75
CA HIS A 307 13.41 -25.64 -20.45
C HIS A 307 13.69 -24.16 -20.19
N ILE A 308 13.88 -23.40 -21.27
CA ILE A 308 14.13 -21.95 -21.26
C ILE A 308 12.93 -21.29 -21.95
N LEU A 309 11.96 -20.82 -21.16
CA LEU A 309 10.65 -20.36 -21.60
C LEU A 309 10.46 -18.85 -21.37
N ASN A 310 10.14 -18.08 -22.42
CA ASN A 310 9.68 -16.69 -22.30
C ASN A 310 10.54 -15.78 -21.39
N ASN A 311 11.85 -15.95 -21.38
CA ASN A 311 12.77 -15.10 -20.64
C ASN A 311 13.15 -13.84 -21.44
N TYR A 312 13.50 -12.77 -20.73
CA TYR A 312 13.92 -11.50 -21.28
C TYR A 312 15.41 -11.22 -21.03
N TYR A 313 16.18 -11.19 -22.10
CA TYR A 313 17.61 -10.88 -22.07
C TYR A 313 17.84 -9.42 -22.40
N ASN A 314 18.04 -8.60 -21.38
CA ASN A 314 18.24 -7.15 -21.45
C ASN A 314 19.63 -6.75 -20.91
N CYS A 315 20.66 -7.37 -21.48
CA CYS A 315 22.06 -7.23 -21.06
C CYS A 315 22.96 -6.94 -22.28
N PRO A 316 22.76 -5.82 -22.99
CA PRO A 316 23.55 -5.51 -24.17
C PRO A 316 25.05 -5.38 -23.82
N GLY A 317 25.91 -5.89 -24.69
CA GLY A 317 27.36 -5.90 -24.51
C GLY A 317 27.91 -7.08 -23.72
N ASN A 318 27.05 -7.98 -23.22
CA ASN A 318 27.46 -9.25 -22.61
C ASN A 318 28.35 -10.10 -23.54
N SER A 319 29.03 -11.10 -22.99
CA SER A 319 29.88 -12.03 -23.73
C SER A 319 29.06 -13.18 -24.33
N GLN A 320 28.14 -13.75 -23.55
CA GLN A 320 27.21 -14.79 -23.98
C GLN A 320 25.96 -14.82 -23.10
N ALA A 321 24.81 -15.15 -23.70
CA ALA A 321 23.60 -15.42 -22.94
C ALA A 321 23.47 -16.91 -22.63
N ILE A 322 22.72 -17.67 -23.44
CA ILE A 322 22.46 -19.09 -23.20
C ILE A 322 23.66 -19.92 -23.64
N GLY A 323 24.08 -20.89 -22.83
CA GLY A 323 25.06 -21.90 -23.21
C GLY A 323 24.51 -23.31 -22.99
N ILE A 324 24.51 -24.14 -24.03
CA ILE A 324 24.10 -25.54 -23.93
C ILE A 324 25.32 -26.41 -24.24
N ASN A 325 25.79 -27.16 -23.26
CA ASN A 325 27.00 -27.98 -23.34
C ASN A 325 26.68 -29.48 -23.22
N ASP A 326 27.64 -30.29 -22.79
CA ASP A 326 27.65 -31.74 -22.91
C ASP A 326 26.35 -32.41 -22.47
N ASN A 327 25.88 -33.40 -23.24
CA ASN A 327 24.77 -34.28 -22.89
C ASN A 327 23.49 -33.58 -22.37
N SER A 328 23.22 -32.38 -22.90
CA SER A 328 22.08 -31.56 -22.48
C SER A 328 20.93 -31.66 -23.47
N HIS A 329 19.72 -31.65 -22.94
CA HIS A 329 18.46 -31.70 -23.67
C HIS A 329 17.71 -30.38 -23.44
N ALA A 330 17.67 -29.51 -24.46
CA ALA A 330 17.27 -28.11 -24.29
C ALA A 330 16.04 -27.73 -25.12
N LEU A 331 14.92 -27.43 -24.45
CA LEU A 331 13.77 -26.77 -25.05
C LEU A 331 13.92 -25.27 -24.84
N ILE A 332 14.07 -24.51 -25.92
CA ILE A 332 14.34 -23.07 -25.88
C ILE A 332 13.24 -22.36 -26.67
N GLU A 333 12.31 -21.71 -25.99
CA GLU A 333 11.17 -21.12 -26.67
C GLU A 333 10.62 -19.82 -26.09
N GLY A 334 10.12 -18.97 -27.00
CA GLY A 334 9.42 -17.73 -26.61
C GLY A 334 10.30 -16.65 -26.00
N ASN A 335 11.62 -16.80 -25.99
CA ASN A 335 12.55 -15.86 -25.33
C ASN A 335 12.78 -14.60 -26.17
N TYR A 336 12.85 -13.46 -25.51
CA TYR A 336 13.11 -12.16 -26.14
C TYR A 336 14.52 -11.67 -25.80
N VAL A 337 15.31 -11.39 -26.84
CA VAL A 337 16.68 -10.88 -26.72
C VAL A 337 16.74 -9.48 -27.32
N VAL A 338 17.18 -8.50 -26.52
CA VAL A 338 17.35 -7.11 -27.01
C VAL A 338 18.53 -6.99 -27.97
N GLU A 339 18.50 -5.96 -28.81
CA GLU A 339 19.64 -5.61 -29.65
C GLU A 339 20.89 -5.33 -28.80
N GLY A 340 22.04 -5.82 -29.25
CA GLY A 340 23.33 -5.64 -28.58
C GLY A 340 23.71 -6.76 -27.61
N VAL A 341 22.79 -7.68 -27.27
CA VAL A 341 23.15 -8.94 -26.60
C VAL A 341 23.96 -9.81 -27.57
N ARG A 342 25.14 -10.29 -27.13
CA ARG A 342 26.03 -11.12 -27.93
C ARG A 342 25.81 -12.59 -27.62
N ASN A 343 26.00 -13.43 -28.64
CA ASN A 343 25.96 -14.89 -28.53
C ASN A 343 24.71 -15.35 -27.74
N ALA A 344 23.53 -14.99 -28.27
CA ALA A 344 22.24 -15.21 -27.62
C ALA A 344 22.04 -16.68 -27.18
N CYS A 345 22.53 -17.61 -27.99
CA CYS A 345 22.61 -19.02 -27.65
C CYS A 345 23.83 -19.66 -28.33
N VAL A 346 24.67 -20.33 -27.53
CA VAL A 346 25.86 -21.05 -27.98
C VAL A 346 25.74 -22.51 -27.59
N PHE A 347 26.11 -23.38 -28.51
CA PHE A 347 26.18 -24.81 -28.27
C PHE A 347 27.65 -25.25 -28.23
N GLY A 348 27.98 -26.10 -27.26
CA GLY A 348 29.29 -26.76 -27.21
C GLY A 348 29.51 -27.65 -28.44
N ASN A 349 30.79 -27.93 -28.75
CA ASN A 349 31.15 -28.71 -29.94
C ASN A 349 31.11 -30.23 -29.65
N TYR A 350 29.90 -30.75 -29.41
CA TYR A 350 29.69 -32.13 -28.96
C TYR A 350 28.53 -32.79 -29.71
N SER A 351 28.70 -34.08 -30.03
CA SER A 351 27.71 -34.88 -30.77
C SER A 351 26.45 -35.23 -29.98
N ASP A 352 26.40 -34.92 -28.68
CA ASP A 352 25.44 -35.47 -27.73
C ASP A 352 24.50 -34.40 -27.15
N ILE A 353 24.36 -33.27 -27.86
CA ILE A 353 23.43 -32.19 -27.50
C ILE A 353 22.16 -32.34 -28.33
N PHE A 354 21.00 -32.34 -27.65
CA PHE A 354 19.69 -32.40 -28.29
C PHE A 354 18.91 -31.14 -27.95
N TYR A 355 18.37 -30.45 -28.94
CA TYR A 355 17.65 -29.21 -28.69
C TYR A 355 16.48 -29.00 -29.64
N LEU A 356 15.51 -28.22 -29.15
CA LEU A 356 14.43 -27.63 -29.92
C LEU A 356 14.39 -26.13 -29.63
N ASN A 357 14.64 -25.32 -30.66
CA ASN A 357 14.56 -23.87 -30.59
C ASN A 357 13.36 -23.38 -31.43
N ARG A 358 12.42 -22.64 -30.83
CA ARG A 358 11.25 -22.10 -31.55
C ARG A 358 10.74 -20.78 -30.97
N ASN A 359 10.14 -19.95 -31.82
CA ASN A 359 9.44 -18.73 -31.42
C ASN A 359 10.28 -17.75 -30.56
N ASN A 360 11.60 -17.74 -30.71
CA ASN A 360 12.47 -16.80 -30.02
C ASN A 360 12.70 -15.53 -30.87
N TYR A 361 12.87 -14.37 -30.23
CA TYR A 361 13.13 -13.09 -30.86
C TYR A 361 14.54 -12.60 -30.54
N GLY A 362 15.23 -12.01 -31.51
CA GLY A 362 16.58 -11.45 -31.33
C GLY A 362 17.71 -12.48 -31.34
N PHE A 363 17.43 -13.75 -31.64
CA PHE A 363 18.45 -14.79 -31.82
C PHE A 363 19.14 -14.64 -33.19
N GLN A 364 20.03 -13.65 -33.32
CA GLN A 364 20.90 -13.50 -34.48
C GLN A 364 22.25 -14.19 -34.19
N ASN A 365 22.76 -15.00 -35.13
CA ASN A 365 24.03 -15.73 -35.01
C ASN A 365 24.09 -16.79 -33.88
N TYR A 366 23.11 -17.68 -33.78
CA TYR A 366 23.26 -18.86 -32.90
C TYR A 366 24.17 -19.90 -33.57
N GLY A 367 24.99 -20.59 -32.77
CA GLY A 367 25.71 -21.77 -33.26
C GLY A 367 24.70 -22.87 -33.58
N GLU A 368 24.82 -23.58 -34.69
CA GLU A 368 23.97 -24.75 -34.94
C GLU A 368 24.59 -25.97 -34.26
N ALA A 369 23.88 -26.56 -33.29
CA ALA A 369 24.26 -27.86 -32.74
C ALA A 369 24.02 -28.97 -33.77
N THR A 370 24.72 -30.10 -33.61
CA THR A 370 24.71 -31.20 -34.60
C THR A 370 23.41 -31.99 -34.69
N ASN A 371 22.57 -32.00 -33.64
CA ASN A 371 21.32 -32.75 -33.60
C ASN A 371 20.13 -31.89 -33.12
N THR A 372 19.18 -31.68 -34.02
CA THR A 372 17.85 -31.14 -33.67
C THR A 372 16.91 -32.29 -33.31
N ASP A 373 16.23 -32.24 -32.17
CA ASP A 373 15.16 -33.18 -31.82
C ASP A 373 13.81 -32.46 -31.84
N GLN A 374 13.00 -32.75 -32.87
CA GLN A 374 11.69 -32.13 -33.02
C GLN A 374 10.63 -32.66 -32.05
N ASN A 375 10.92 -33.76 -31.34
CA ASN A 375 10.01 -34.38 -30.38
C ASN A 375 10.42 -34.08 -28.92
N LEU A 376 11.32 -33.12 -28.71
CA LEU A 376 11.72 -32.70 -27.37
C LEU A 376 10.52 -32.06 -26.64
N GLU A 377 10.04 -32.71 -25.59
CA GLU A 377 8.89 -32.29 -24.80
C GLU A 377 9.26 -32.13 -23.32
N VAL A 378 8.51 -31.30 -22.60
CA VAL A 378 8.59 -31.17 -21.14
C VAL A 378 7.42 -31.89 -20.49
N PRO A 379 7.60 -32.43 -19.27
CA PRO A 379 6.60 -33.30 -18.66
C PRO A 379 5.37 -32.58 -18.06
N TYR A 380 5.20 -31.28 -18.33
CA TYR A 380 4.15 -30.46 -17.75
C TYR A 380 3.46 -29.60 -18.81
N GLN A 381 2.23 -29.19 -18.50
CA GLN A 381 1.49 -28.25 -19.33
C GLN A 381 1.88 -26.82 -18.97
N TYR A 382 2.07 -25.99 -19.98
CA TYR A 382 2.40 -24.57 -19.84
C TYR A 382 1.81 -23.80 -21.04
N PRO A 383 1.44 -22.54 -20.84
CA PRO A 383 1.17 -21.62 -21.92
C PRO A 383 2.49 -20.94 -22.33
N CYS A 384 2.61 -20.58 -23.61
CA CYS A 384 3.73 -19.79 -24.12
C CYS A 384 3.23 -18.39 -24.51
N ILE A 385 3.82 -17.35 -23.92
CA ILE A 385 3.48 -15.96 -24.22
C ILE A 385 3.99 -15.62 -25.62
N ASP A 386 3.25 -14.77 -26.35
CA ASP A 386 3.77 -14.17 -27.58
C ASP A 386 5.11 -13.51 -27.28
N VAL A 387 6.16 -13.94 -27.96
CA VAL A 387 7.53 -13.47 -27.73
C VAL A 387 7.63 -11.95 -27.76
N MET A 388 6.82 -11.26 -28.58
CA MET A 388 6.84 -9.80 -28.66
C MET A 388 6.29 -9.09 -27.42
N GLN A 389 5.47 -9.79 -26.61
CA GLN A 389 4.91 -9.26 -25.36
C GLN A 389 5.81 -9.49 -24.15
N VAL A 390 6.82 -10.37 -24.28
CA VAL A 390 7.70 -10.75 -23.16
C VAL A 390 8.33 -9.56 -22.44
N PRO A 391 8.90 -8.53 -23.11
CA PRO A 391 9.47 -7.38 -22.41
C PRO A 391 8.44 -6.64 -21.55
N GLU A 392 7.24 -6.39 -22.09
CA GLU A 392 6.18 -5.67 -21.39
C GLU A 392 5.64 -6.49 -20.20
N VAL A 393 5.41 -7.78 -20.40
CA VAL A 393 4.90 -8.67 -19.34
C VAL A 393 5.90 -8.82 -18.20
N LEU A 394 7.17 -9.07 -18.52
CA LEU A 394 8.19 -9.32 -17.49
C LEU A 394 8.64 -8.03 -16.78
N THR A 395 8.57 -6.86 -17.42
CA THR A 395 8.92 -5.57 -16.78
C THR A 395 7.72 -4.83 -16.20
N GLY A 396 6.51 -5.37 -16.38
CA GLY A 396 5.28 -4.81 -15.86
C GLY A 396 5.17 -4.90 -14.33
N LYS A 397 4.11 -4.28 -13.79
CA LYS A 397 3.83 -4.18 -12.35
C LYS A 397 3.83 -5.51 -11.59
N TYR A 398 3.42 -6.59 -12.25
CA TYR A 398 3.37 -7.96 -11.70
C TYR A 398 4.42 -8.88 -12.35
N GLY A 399 5.41 -8.27 -12.99
CA GLY A 399 6.45 -8.96 -13.73
C GLY A 399 7.53 -9.55 -12.82
N ALA A 400 8.69 -9.82 -13.41
CA ALA A 400 9.79 -10.43 -12.69
C ALA A 400 10.24 -9.54 -11.51
N GLY A 401 10.53 -10.15 -10.37
CA GLY A 401 10.95 -9.44 -9.16
C GLY A 401 9.88 -8.57 -8.48
N ALA A 402 8.62 -8.60 -8.93
CA ALA A 402 7.54 -7.83 -8.31
C ALA A 402 7.39 -8.18 -6.83
N THR A 403 7.33 -7.15 -5.96
CA THR A 403 7.29 -7.42 -4.53
C THR A 403 5.90 -7.85 -4.08
N ILE A 404 5.75 -8.59 -2.97
CA ILE A 404 4.43 -8.92 -2.38
C ILE A 404 3.66 -7.63 -2.05
N GLY A 405 4.32 -6.48 -1.85
CA GLY A 405 3.63 -5.20 -1.77
C GLY A 405 2.90 -4.81 -3.07
N ASP A 406 3.48 -5.18 -4.22
CA ASP A 406 2.98 -4.90 -5.57
C ASP A 406 2.03 -6.00 -6.07
N LEU A 407 2.27 -7.27 -5.74
CA LEU A 407 1.39 -8.41 -6.03
C LEU A 407 0.14 -8.45 -5.14
N LEU A 408 0.16 -7.77 -3.99
CA LEU A 408 -1.02 -7.43 -3.22
C LEU A 408 -1.68 -6.16 -3.74
N GLN A 409 -1.13 -5.45 -4.73
CA GLN A 409 -1.78 -4.26 -5.28
C GLN A 409 -2.96 -4.54 -6.21
N PRO A 410 -3.03 -5.60 -7.05
CA PRO A 410 -4.28 -5.97 -7.70
C PRO A 410 -5.27 -6.56 -6.69
N GLU A 411 -4.87 -6.95 -5.48
CA GLU A 411 -5.79 -7.39 -4.42
C GLU A 411 -6.08 -6.29 -3.42
N LYS A 412 -5.27 -5.25 -3.30
CA LYS A 412 -5.65 -3.96 -2.73
C LYS A 412 -6.47 -3.20 -3.74
N GLU A 413 -6.31 -3.39 -5.05
CA GLU A 413 -7.11 -2.80 -6.12
C GLU A 413 -8.33 -3.66 -6.43
N ALA A 414 -8.31 -4.98 -6.20
CA ALA A 414 -9.46 -5.89 -6.29
C ALA A 414 -10.13 -6.15 -4.93
N MET A 415 -9.52 -5.84 -3.78
CA MET A 415 -10.22 -5.49 -2.54
C MET A 415 -10.65 -4.02 -2.59
N LYS A 416 -9.94 -3.07 -3.22
CA LYS A 416 -10.54 -1.74 -3.48
C LYS A 416 -11.64 -1.83 -4.56
N ALA A 417 -11.67 -2.87 -5.41
CA ALA A 417 -12.72 -3.11 -6.41
C ALA A 417 -13.71 -4.24 -6.06
N LYS A 418 -13.50 -5.00 -4.96
CA LYS A 418 -14.52 -5.88 -4.33
C LYS A 418 -15.00 -5.39 -2.96
N ASP A 419 -14.25 -4.55 -2.25
CA ASP A 419 -14.68 -3.79 -1.06
C ASP A 419 -14.81 -2.30 -1.44
N SER A 420 -15.75 -1.99 -2.34
CA SER A 420 -16.34 -0.64 -2.44
C SER A 420 -17.32 -0.38 -1.29
N ASP A 421 -17.07 -0.94 -0.10
CA ASP A 421 -18.00 -0.98 1.03
C ASP A 421 -17.27 -0.55 2.33
N TYR A 422 -16.30 0.38 2.23
CA TYR A 422 -15.55 0.87 3.40
C TYR A 422 -16.48 1.59 4.39
N SER A 423 -17.56 2.20 3.90
CA SER A 423 -18.64 2.71 4.74
C SER A 423 -19.22 1.59 5.62
N LYS A 424 -19.66 0.48 5.03
CA LYS A 424 -20.22 -0.69 5.75
C LYS A 424 -19.21 -1.29 6.70
N ARG A 425 -17.98 -1.49 6.23
CA ARG A 425 -16.91 -2.12 6.99
C ARG A 425 -16.56 -1.33 8.23
N MET A 426 -16.52 0.00 8.14
CA MET A 426 -16.31 0.86 9.30
C MET A 426 -17.50 0.79 10.26
N VAL A 427 -18.74 0.79 9.75
CA VAL A 427 -19.95 0.61 10.58
C VAL A 427 -19.92 -0.72 11.35
N LEU A 428 -19.60 -1.82 10.68
CA LEU A 428 -19.52 -3.15 11.30
C LEU A 428 -18.36 -3.27 12.29
N SER A 429 -17.26 -2.55 12.06
CA SER A 429 -16.07 -2.63 12.91
C SER A 429 -16.18 -1.77 14.17
N GLN A 430 -16.73 -0.56 14.06
CA GLN A 430 -16.68 0.46 15.12
C GLN A 430 -18.06 1.05 15.49
N GLY A 431 -19.09 0.86 14.67
CA GLY A 431 -20.35 1.59 14.76
C GLY A 431 -21.13 1.36 16.04
N GLU A 432 -21.22 0.11 16.52
CA GLU A 432 -21.95 -0.23 17.76
C GLU A 432 -21.36 0.51 18.97
N ALA A 433 -20.02 0.50 19.09
CA ALA A 433 -19.30 1.10 20.21
C ALA A 433 -19.52 2.61 20.32
N TRP A 434 -19.95 3.28 19.25
CA TRP A 434 -20.18 4.72 19.18
C TRP A 434 -21.66 5.13 19.10
N SER A 435 -22.58 4.17 19.12
CA SER A 435 -24.04 4.42 19.04
C SER A 435 -24.79 3.81 20.22
N ALA A 436 -25.02 2.50 20.23
CA ALA A 436 -25.94 1.81 21.16
C ALA A 436 -25.64 2.02 22.66
N MET A 437 -24.39 2.28 23.04
CA MET A 437 -23.94 2.38 24.44
C MET A 437 -23.48 3.79 24.86
N LYS A 438 -23.84 4.83 24.10
CA LYS A 438 -23.33 6.19 24.32
C LYS A 438 -24.40 7.16 24.81
N SER A 439 -23.97 8.15 25.60
CA SER A 439 -24.79 9.28 26.02
C SER A 439 -24.90 10.33 24.91
N TRP A 440 -25.90 11.21 25.03
CA TRP A 440 -26.07 12.38 24.15
C TRP A 440 -24.80 13.25 24.14
N ASP A 441 -24.11 13.22 23.00
CA ASP A 441 -22.84 13.90 22.73
C ASP A 441 -22.64 13.94 21.20
N TYR A 442 -22.07 15.04 20.70
CA TYR A 442 -21.96 15.30 19.26
C TYR A 442 -21.14 14.24 18.52
N VAL A 443 -20.14 13.65 19.17
CA VAL A 443 -19.26 12.65 18.53
C VAL A 443 -20.06 11.38 18.28
N SER A 444 -20.87 10.97 19.26
CA SER A 444 -21.73 9.79 19.11
C SER A 444 -22.88 10.07 18.14
N GLY A 445 -23.43 11.29 18.17
CA GLY A 445 -24.48 11.71 17.24
C GLY A 445 -24.01 11.77 15.78
N LEU A 446 -22.80 12.25 15.54
CA LEU A 446 -22.13 12.23 14.24
C LEU A 446 -22.01 10.81 13.70
N VAL A 447 -21.44 9.88 14.47
CA VAL A 447 -21.27 8.48 14.04
C VAL A 447 -22.64 7.82 13.84
N THR A 448 -23.60 8.10 14.71
CA THR A 448 -24.98 7.60 14.57
C THR A 448 -25.61 8.09 13.27
N LYS A 449 -25.47 9.39 12.94
CA LYS A 449 -25.97 9.93 11.67
C LYS A 449 -25.30 9.25 10.47
N SER A 450 -23.98 9.07 10.49
CA SER A 450 -23.27 8.42 9.39
C SER A 450 -23.68 6.95 9.22
N ILE A 451 -23.97 6.23 10.32
CA ILE A 451 -24.54 4.88 10.27
C ILE A 451 -25.92 4.91 9.62
N LEU A 452 -26.81 5.82 10.02
CA LEU A 452 -28.16 5.95 9.43
C LEU A 452 -28.12 6.24 7.93
N LYS A 453 -27.18 7.07 7.48
CA LYS A 453 -26.95 7.29 6.04
C LYS A 453 -26.45 6.03 5.34
N CYS A 454 -25.52 5.29 5.97
CA CYS A 454 -25.00 4.03 5.43
C CYS A 454 -26.12 2.97 5.32
N THR A 455 -26.97 2.82 6.33
CA THR A 455 -28.10 1.87 6.25
C THR A 455 -29.15 2.27 5.22
N THR A 456 -29.27 3.57 4.92
CA THR A 456 -30.16 4.08 3.86
C THR A 456 -29.61 3.77 2.47
N GLN A 457 -28.28 3.81 2.29
CA GLN A 457 -27.62 3.43 1.03
C GLN A 457 -27.74 1.92 0.75
N TYR A 458 -27.76 1.08 1.79
CA TYR A 458 -27.74 -0.39 1.67
C TYR A 458 -28.94 -1.09 2.32
N PRO A 459 -30.18 -0.71 1.98
CA PRO A 459 -31.37 -1.09 2.76
C PRO A 459 -31.67 -2.60 2.77
N GLU A 460 -31.10 -3.36 1.83
CA GLU A 460 -31.32 -4.81 1.67
C GLU A 460 -30.26 -5.66 2.38
N ASP A 461 -29.18 -5.07 2.91
CA ASP A 461 -28.14 -5.83 3.59
C ASP A 461 -28.58 -6.24 5.01
N ASP A 462 -28.38 -7.51 5.38
CA ASP A 462 -28.84 -8.10 6.65
C ASP A 462 -28.39 -7.35 7.91
N TRP A 463 -27.22 -6.71 7.87
CA TRP A 463 -26.66 -5.99 9.01
C TRP A 463 -27.37 -4.66 9.30
N THR A 464 -28.06 -4.07 8.32
CA THR A 464 -28.62 -2.72 8.44
C THR A 464 -29.70 -2.62 9.50
N GLN A 465 -30.50 -3.68 9.69
CA GLN A 465 -31.54 -3.71 10.71
C GLN A 465 -30.93 -3.63 12.12
N THR A 466 -29.82 -4.32 12.34
CA THR A 466 -29.07 -4.28 13.61
C THR A 466 -28.44 -2.91 13.82
N ALA A 467 -27.79 -2.35 12.80
CA ALA A 467 -27.17 -1.04 12.88
C ALA A 467 -28.19 0.10 13.08
N TYR A 468 -29.35 0.00 12.45
CA TYR A 468 -30.49 0.90 12.68
C TYR A 468 -30.97 0.82 14.13
N ALA A 469 -31.09 -0.39 14.70
CA ALA A 469 -31.50 -0.56 16.09
C ALA A 469 -30.52 0.08 17.09
N TRP A 470 -29.21 0.06 16.81
CA TRP A 470 -28.23 0.81 17.61
C TRP A 470 -28.50 2.32 17.59
N CYS A 471 -28.77 2.86 16.41
CA CYS A 471 -29.05 4.28 16.20
C CYS A 471 -30.36 4.72 16.88
N GLN A 472 -31.41 3.91 16.74
CA GLN A 472 -32.68 4.14 17.42
C GLN A 472 -32.54 4.08 18.94
N THR A 473 -31.76 3.12 19.46
CA THR A 473 -31.48 3.01 20.90
C THR A 473 -30.77 4.27 21.44
N TYR A 474 -29.77 4.77 20.70
CA TYR A 474 -29.08 6.02 21.04
C TYR A 474 -30.05 7.21 21.12
N ALA A 475 -30.88 7.40 20.09
CA ALA A 475 -31.83 8.50 20.03
C ALA A 475 -32.89 8.40 21.14
N ASP A 476 -33.47 7.22 21.33
CA ASP A 476 -34.55 6.99 22.29
C ASP A 476 -34.07 7.06 23.76
N ALA A 477 -32.79 6.80 24.02
CA ALA A 477 -32.20 6.99 25.35
C ALA A 477 -32.22 8.45 25.80
N ALA A 478 -32.20 9.41 24.87
CA ALA A 478 -32.26 10.84 25.17
C ALA A 478 -33.70 11.36 25.37
N LEU A 479 -34.71 10.61 24.93
CA LEU A 479 -36.09 11.10 24.80
C LEU A 479 -37.09 10.36 25.70
N ASN A 480 -38.11 11.08 26.13
CA ASN A 480 -39.36 10.50 26.63
C ASN A 480 -40.22 10.04 25.45
N SER A 481 -41.30 9.31 25.73
CA SER A 481 -42.20 8.78 24.69
C SER A 481 -42.90 9.87 23.87
N ASP A 482 -43.03 11.09 24.39
CA ASP A 482 -43.62 12.25 23.73
C ASP A 482 -42.60 13.08 22.91
N GLY A 483 -41.33 12.68 22.87
CA GLY A 483 -40.27 13.39 22.17
C GLY A 483 -39.61 14.50 22.98
N SER A 484 -40.03 14.73 24.23
CA SER A 484 -39.32 15.65 25.12
C SER A 484 -37.99 15.05 25.58
N PHE A 485 -36.95 15.89 25.70
CA PHE A 485 -35.66 15.44 26.20
C PHE A 485 -35.70 15.09 27.69
N ARG A 486 -35.08 13.97 28.07
CA ARG A 486 -34.94 13.58 29.48
C ARG A 486 -34.02 14.51 30.25
N ASN A 487 -32.87 14.84 29.67
CA ASN A 487 -31.81 15.64 30.32
C ASN A 487 -30.97 16.40 29.28
N PHE A 488 -31.59 17.38 28.59
CA PHE A 488 -30.86 18.23 27.66
C PHE A 488 -30.13 19.37 28.38
N LYS A 489 -28.85 19.59 28.05
CA LYS A 489 -28.03 20.67 28.63
C LYS A 489 -27.93 21.84 27.64
N LYS A 490 -28.55 22.97 27.99
CA LYS A 490 -28.45 24.24 27.27
C LYS A 490 -27.04 24.86 27.38
N GLY A 491 -26.72 25.81 26.50
CA GLY A 491 -25.52 26.64 26.56
C GLY A 491 -24.27 26.06 25.90
N ASN A 492 -24.41 24.98 25.12
CA ASN A 492 -23.31 24.36 24.38
C ASN A 492 -23.79 23.92 23.00
N ILE A 493 -23.20 24.48 21.94
CA ILE A 493 -23.66 24.24 20.56
C ILE A 493 -23.39 22.80 20.13
N ASP A 494 -22.37 22.15 20.70
CA ASP A 494 -22.06 20.74 20.46
C ASP A 494 -23.25 19.84 20.78
N ASN A 495 -24.04 20.18 21.81
CA ASN A 495 -25.20 19.38 22.20
C ASN A 495 -26.33 19.41 21.14
N ILE A 496 -26.28 20.32 20.18
CA ILE A 496 -27.28 20.44 19.11
C ILE A 496 -26.99 19.46 17.97
N ALA A 497 -25.72 19.21 17.66
CA ALA A 497 -25.29 18.45 16.48
C ALA A 497 -25.88 17.04 16.41
N SER A 498 -26.00 16.36 17.55
CA SER A 498 -26.63 15.03 17.65
C SER A 498 -28.09 15.04 17.23
N GLY A 499 -28.77 16.18 17.25
CA GLY A 499 -30.14 16.35 16.77
C GLY A 499 -30.33 15.97 15.30
N LYS A 500 -29.25 16.02 14.49
CA LYS A 500 -29.31 15.64 13.07
C LYS A 500 -29.73 14.19 12.85
N VAL A 501 -29.56 13.30 13.84
CA VAL A 501 -30.03 11.91 13.75
C VAL A 501 -31.56 11.82 13.64
N PHE A 502 -32.29 12.83 14.14
CA PHE A 502 -33.75 12.80 14.14
C PHE A 502 -34.35 12.97 12.75
N PHE A 503 -33.65 13.62 11.82
CA PHE A 503 -34.14 13.77 10.45
C PHE A 503 -34.10 12.43 9.71
N GLU A 504 -32.97 11.73 9.79
CA GLU A 504 -32.80 10.40 9.19
C GLU A 504 -33.77 9.37 9.82
N LEU A 505 -33.96 9.41 11.15
CA LEU A 505 -34.92 8.56 11.84
C LEU A 505 -36.37 8.92 11.51
N TYR A 506 -36.68 10.21 11.35
CA TYR A 506 -38.02 10.67 10.96
C TYR A 506 -38.41 10.10 9.60
N ASP A 507 -37.56 10.27 8.59
CA ASP A 507 -37.81 9.77 7.24
C ASP A 507 -37.92 8.25 7.22
N ARG A 508 -37.03 7.56 7.93
CA ARG A 508 -37.02 6.09 8.01
C ARG A 508 -38.22 5.51 8.74
N GLU A 509 -38.76 6.18 9.75
CA GLU A 509 -39.99 5.73 10.42
C GLU A 509 -41.24 6.01 9.57
N LEU A 510 -41.30 7.15 8.88
CA LEU A 510 -42.39 7.44 7.93
C LEU A 510 -42.42 6.45 6.77
N SER A 511 -41.24 6.06 6.24
CA SER A 511 -41.16 5.15 5.10
C SER A 511 -41.75 3.77 5.40
N LYS A 512 -41.97 3.40 6.67
CA LYS A 512 -42.63 2.15 7.07
C LYS A 512 -44.13 2.13 6.75
N GLY A 513 -44.77 3.29 6.63
CA GLY A 513 -46.21 3.39 6.33
C GLY A 513 -47.11 2.70 7.38
N THR A 514 -46.71 2.73 8.65
CA THR A 514 -47.47 2.13 9.76
C THR A 514 -47.82 3.18 10.80
N SER A 515 -48.91 3.00 11.53
CA SER A 515 -49.29 3.92 12.62
C SER A 515 -48.22 4.04 13.72
N GLN A 516 -47.43 2.99 13.94
CA GLN A 516 -46.30 3.04 14.86
C GLN A 516 -45.13 3.86 14.28
N GLY A 517 -44.85 3.72 12.98
CA GLY A 517 -43.89 4.56 12.26
C GLY A 517 -44.25 6.03 12.34
N ASP A 518 -45.52 6.38 12.07
CA ASP A 518 -46.02 7.76 12.17
C ASP A 518 -45.85 8.33 13.59
N ALA A 519 -46.14 7.52 14.62
CA ALA A 519 -45.95 7.93 16.02
C ALA A 519 -44.47 8.14 16.37
N ASN A 520 -43.58 7.27 15.88
CA ASN A 520 -42.14 7.42 16.10
C ASN A 520 -41.58 8.64 15.36
N ALA A 521 -42.00 8.88 14.12
CA ALA A 521 -41.64 10.06 13.36
C ALA A 521 -42.09 11.34 14.08
N ALA A 522 -43.34 11.39 14.56
CA ALA A 522 -43.84 12.53 15.34
C ALA A 522 -43.00 12.80 16.60
N LYS A 523 -42.57 11.74 17.32
CA LYS A 523 -41.65 11.83 18.46
C LYS A 523 -40.30 12.45 18.07
N TYR A 524 -39.67 11.99 16.99
CA TYR A 524 -38.38 12.53 16.53
C TYR A 524 -38.49 13.97 16.03
N LYS A 525 -39.57 14.32 15.33
CA LYS A 525 -39.85 15.70 14.94
C LYS A 525 -40.01 16.61 16.16
N ALA A 526 -40.75 16.19 17.19
CA ALA A 526 -40.92 16.99 18.41
C ALA A 526 -39.58 17.30 19.10
N ALA A 527 -38.65 16.34 19.09
CA ALA A 527 -37.28 16.55 19.59
C ALA A 527 -36.49 17.54 18.71
N ALA A 528 -36.59 17.43 17.39
CA ALA A 528 -35.97 18.37 16.46
C ALA A 528 -36.55 19.79 16.59
N ASP A 529 -37.87 19.93 16.74
CA ASP A 529 -38.57 21.20 16.99
C ASP A 529 -38.05 21.88 18.26
N TYR A 530 -37.81 21.11 19.33
CA TYR A 530 -37.24 21.64 20.57
C TYR A 530 -35.84 22.23 20.36
N LEU A 531 -34.94 21.49 19.70
CA LEU A 531 -33.57 21.94 19.44
C LEU A 531 -33.55 23.16 18.52
N TYR A 532 -34.39 23.17 17.47
CA TYR A 532 -34.54 24.29 16.56
C TYR A 532 -35.04 25.56 17.28
N HIS A 533 -36.11 25.45 18.06
CA HIS A 533 -36.64 26.59 18.82
C HIS A 533 -35.61 27.14 19.81
N TYR A 534 -34.90 26.25 20.50
CA TYR A 534 -33.83 26.66 21.39
C TYR A 534 -32.73 27.42 20.62
N LEU A 535 -32.27 26.87 19.49
CA LEU A 535 -31.22 27.49 18.67
C LEU A 535 -31.65 28.85 18.09
N ARG A 536 -32.86 28.94 17.53
CA ARG A 536 -33.35 30.16 16.87
C ARG A 536 -33.66 31.27 17.86
N TYR A 537 -34.36 30.96 18.96
CA TYR A 537 -35.00 31.99 19.79
C TYR A 537 -34.34 32.20 21.15
N GLU A 538 -33.59 31.23 21.68
CA GLU A 538 -33.07 31.27 23.05
C GLU A 538 -31.55 31.19 23.15
N TYR A 539 -30.87 30.67 22.12
CA TYR A 539 -29.43 30.42 22.18
C TYR A 539 -28.61 31.72 22.21
N SER A 540 -27.54 31.74 23.00
CA SER A 540 -26.67 32.90 23.17
C SER A 540 -25.99 33.30 21.86
N ARG A 541 -26.11 34.58 21.50
CA ARG A 541 -25.56 35.15 20.27
C ARG A 541 -24.82 36.44 20.55
N ILE A 542 -23.84 36.74 19.70
CA ILE A 542 -23.13 38.02 19.72
C ILE A 542 -24.13 39.14 19.44
N GLN A 543 -24.11 40.15 20.30
CA GLN A 543 -25.02 41.31 20.23
C GLN A 543 -24.36 42.56 19.66
N LYS A 544 -23.03 42.56 19.49
CA LYS A 544 -22.24 43.74 19.11
C LYS A 544 -21.88 43.72 17.63
N GLU A 545 -21.97 44.91 17.04
CA GLU A 545 -21.36 45.34 15.77
C GLU A 545 -21.18 44.23 14.72
N ASP A 546 -19.92 43.95 14.36
CA ASP A 546 -19.49 43.12 13.23
C ASP A 546 -19.58 41.60 13.46
N GLY A 547 -20.13 41.16 14.60
CA GLY A 547 -20.41 39.75 14.88
C GLY A 547 -21.88 39.43 15.10
N GLN A 548 -22.77 40.43 14.95
CA GLN A 548 -24.17 40.33 15.38
C GLN A 548 -24.87 39.09 14.82
N GLY A 549 -25.57 38.37 15.70
CA GLY A 549 -26.33 37.17 15.35
C GLY A 549 -25.49 35.90 15.30
N GLY A 550 -24.16 35.99 15.34
CA GLY A 550 -23.24 34.86 15.43
C GLY A 550 -23.47 34.05 16.71
N PHE A 551 -23.62 32.73 16.59
CA PHE A 551 -23.77 31.85 17.75
C PHE A 551 -22.52 31.85 18.61
N TYR A 552 -22.68 31.94 19.93
CA TYR A 552 -21.58 31.57 20.83
C TYR A 552 -21.25 30.10 20.60
N HIS A 553 -19.97 29.74 20.65
CA HIS A 553 -19.63 28.33 20.65
C HIS A 553 -20.20 27.63 21.90
N LYS A 554 -20.06 28.27 23.07
CA LYS A 554 -20.70 27.87 24.35
C LYS A 554 -20.93 29.10 25.22
N ASP A 555 -21.84 29.04 26.18
CA ASP A 555 -22.07 30.11 27.16
C ASP A 555 -20.82 30.44 27.99
N VAL A 556 -19.95 29.43 28.22
CA VAL A 556 -18.65 29.61 28.89
C VAL A 556 -17.59 30.30 28.00
N TYR A 557 -17.89 30.49 26.71
CA TYR A 557 -17.08 31.15 25.69
C TYR A 557 -17.82 32.36 25.13
N PRO A 558 -18.07 33.39 25.96
CA PRO A 558 -18.88 34.53 25.54
C PRO A 558 -18.24 35.24 24.35
N ASN A 559 -19.07 35.60 23.37
CA ASN A 559 -18.67 36.32 22.16
C ASN A 559 -17.63 35.60 21.27
N GLN A 560 -17.54 34.27 21.35
CA GLN A 560 -16.62 33.48 20.54
C GLN A 560 -17.37 32.63 19.53
N MET A 561 -16.96 32.71 18.26
CA MET A 561 -17.39 31.81 17.19
C MET A 561 -16.21 30.92 16.79
N TRP A 562 -16.41 29.61 16.74
CA TRP A 562 -15.40 28.64 16.28
C TRP A 562 -15.90 27.94 15.03
N LEU A 563 -15.00 27.58 14.13
CA LEU A 563 -15.31 26.87 12.89
C LEU A 563 -16.14 25.59 13.13
N ASP A 564 -15.88 24.90 14.23
CA ASP A 564 -16.61 23.72 14.70
C ASP A 564 -18.11 24.00 14.82
N GLY A 565 -18.48 25.15 15.39
CA GLY A 565 -19.87 25.53 15.69
C GLY A 565 -20.77 25.61 14.46
N LEU A 566 -20.20 25.77 13.27
CA LEU A 566 -20.93 25.83 12.01
C LEU A 566 -21.51 24.45 11.66
N TYR A 567 -20.75 23.38 11.88
CA TYR A 567 -21.27 22.03 11.72
C TYR A 567 -22.27 21.67 12.82
N MET A 568 -22.03 22.12 14.06
CA MET A 568 -22.86 21.74 15.19
C MET A 568 -24.23 22.42 15.19
N GLY A 569 -24.26 23.72 14.91
CA GLY A 569 -25.47 24.55 14.96
C GLY A 569 -26.03 24.87 13.59
N ALA A 570 -25.26 25.58 12.76
CA ALA A 570 -25.76 26.12 11.49
C ALA A 570 -26.22 25.01 10.52
N ALA A 571 -25.46 23.92 10.40
CA ALA A 571 -25.87 22.79 9.57
C ALA A 571 -27.08 22.02 10.15
N PHE A 572 -27.23 21.90 11.48
CA PHE A 572 -28.47 21.35 12.06
C PHE A 572 -29.68 22.25 11.74
N TYR A 573 -29.50 23.56 11.84
CA TYR A 573 -30.53 24.55 11.52
C TYR A 573 -30.97 24.42 10.05
N ALA A 574 -30.01 24.33 9.12
CA ALA A 574 -30.29 24.12 7.71
C ALA A 574 -31.07 22.82 7.43
N GLU A 575 -30.67 21.70 8.06
CA GLU A 575 -31.43 20.44 7.97
C GLU A 575 -32.86 20.60 8.49
N TYR A 576 -33.06 21.27 9.63
CA TYR A 576 -34.41 21.53 10.12
C TYR A 576 -35.25 22.34 9.14
N LEU A 577 -34.70 23.44 8.61
CA LEU A 577 -35.39 24.28 7.63
C LEU A 577 -35.77 23.46 6.40
N HIS A 578 -34.84 22.68 5.84
CA HIS A 578 -35.11 21.84 4.69
C HIS A 578 -36.27 20.86 4.92
N HIS A 579 -36.29 20.16 6.06
CA HIS A 579 -37.32 19.16 6.35
C HIS A 579 -38.68 19.76 6.69
N PHE A 580 -38.73 20.88 7.42
CA PHE A 580 -39.96 21.33 8.09
C PHE A 580 -40.35 22.79 7.84
N ALA A 581 -39.47 23.61 7.27
CA ALA A 581 -39.67 25.04 7.12
C ALA A 581 -38.92 25.61 5.90
N ALA A 582 -38.98 24.92 4.74
CA ALA A 582 -38.15 25.26 3.58
C ALA A 582 -38.40 26.69 3.05
N ASP A 583 -39.61 27.21 3.24
CA ASP A 583 -40.03 28.55 2.83
C ASP A 583 -39.60 29.69 3.80
N ASP A 584 -38.97 29.36 4.94
CA ASP A 584 -38.50 30.34 5.92
C ASP A 584 -37.16 30.96 5.50
N MET A 585 -37.24 31.94 4.59
CA MET A 585 -36.06 32.62 4.04
C MET A 585 -35.27 33.39 5.11
N GLU A 586 -35.92 33.94 6.13
CA GLU A 586 -35.21 34.59 7.25
C GLU A 586 -34.34 33.59 8.03
N GLY A 587 -34.83 32.36 8.22
CA GLY A 587 -34.05 31.27 8.79
C GLY A 587 -32.82 30.93 7.95
N TRP A 588 -32.97 30.89 6.62
CA TRP A 588 -31.86 30.65 5.70
C TRP A 588 -30.83 31.79 5.72
N SER A 589 -31.26 33.06 5.78
CA SER A 589 -30.36 34.20 6.00
C SER A 589 -29.64 34.13 7.35
N ASP A 590 -30.29 33.66 8.41
CA ASP A 590 -29.63 33.47 9.72
C ASP A 590 -28.55 32.38 9.66
N VAL A 591 -28.81 31.27 8.94
CA VAL A 591 -27.80 30.25 8.65
C VAL A 591 -26.63 30.85 7.86
N ALA A 592 -26.91 31.57 6.77
CA ALA A 592 -25.89 32.19 5.94
C ALA A 592 -25.03 33.20 6.71
N ASN A 593 -25.65 33.99 7.59
CA ASN A 593 -24.97 34.96 8.43
C ASN A 593 -23.88 34.31 9.30
N GLN A 594 -24.06 33.06 9.76
CA GLN A 594 -23.04 32.35 10.53
C GLN A 594 -21.76 32.16 9.70
N PHE A 595 -21.89 31.71 8.45
CA PHE A 595 -20.75 31.45 7.56
C PHE A 595 -20.11 32.75 7.09
N ILE A 596 -20.91 33.74 6.68
CA ILE A 596 -20.40 35.03 6.21
C ILE A 596 -19.64 35.75 7.32
N THR A 597 -20.18 35.75 8.54
CA THR A 597 -19.56 36.41 9.69
C THR A 597 -18.24 35.74 10.06
N ILE A 598 -18.23 34.41 10.23
CA ILE A 598 -16.99 33.73 10.65
C ILE A 598 -15.93 33.84 9.55
N HIS A 599 -16.31 33.72 8.27
CA HIS A 599 -15.37 33.79 7.15
C HIS A 599 -14.71 35.15 7.06
N ARG A 600 -15.49 36.23 7.15
CA ARG A 600 -15.00 37.61 7.13
C ARG A 600 -13.89 37.85 8.14
N HIS A 601 -14.00 37.25 9.33
CA HIS A 601 -13.06 37.48 10.42
C HIS A 601 -11.87 36.54 10.39
N THR A 602 -12.08 35.28 10.00
CA THR A 602 -11.08 34.22 10.14
C THR A 602 -10.30 33.92 8.87
N TYR A 603 -10.80 34.29 7.69
CA TYR A 603 -10.15 34.00 6.42
C TYR A 603 -8.90 34.84 6.22
N ASP A 604 -7.76 34.17 6.15
CA ASP A 604 -6.48 34.75 5.79
C ASP A 604 -6.27 34.60 4.28
N LYS A 605 -6.28 35.72 3.55
CA LYS A 605 -6.19 35.74 2.08
C LYS A 605 -4.86 35.21 1.54
N ASP A 606 -3.77 35.35 2.30
CA ASP A 606 -2.43 34.97 1.87
C ASP A 606 -2.24 33.46 2.03
N MET A 607 -2.77 32.91 3.12
CA MET A 607 -2.77 31.48 3.39
C MET A 607 -3.93 30.75 2.71
N GLN A 608 -4.99 31.46 2.33
CA GLN A 608 -6.27 30.92 1.86
C GLN A 608 -6.93 29.96 2.86
N LEU A 609 -6.79 30.21 4.16
CA LEU A 609 -7.29 29.36 5.23
C LEU A 609 -8.00 30.17 6.32
N ASN A 610 -8.88 29.53 7.10
CA ASN A 610 -9.56 30.17 8.22
C ASN A 610 -8.94 29.78 9.57
N TYR A 611 -8.64 30.77 10.42
CA TYR A 611 -8.24 30.52 11.81
C TYR A 611 -9.35 29.76 12.58
N HIS A 612 -8.97 28.84 13.48
CA HIS A 612 -9.91 27.96 14.21
C HIS A 612 -11.06 28.71 14.91
N GLY A 613 -10.78 29.84 15.55
CA GLY A 613 -11.82 30.61 16.23
C GLY A 613 -11.58 32.11 16.20
N TRP A 614 -12.66 32.84 16.38
CA TRP A 614 -12.69 34.29 16.49
C TRP A 614 -13.48 34.73 17.73
N SER A 615 -12.97 35.75 18.41
CA SER A 615 -13.63 36.41 19.53
C SER A 615 -13.93 37.87 19.18
N ALA A 616 -15.19 38.27 19.27
CA ALA A 616 -15.59 39.67 19.16
C ALA A 616 -15.12 40.49 20.39
N GLU A 617 -14.70 39.83 21.47
CA GLU A 617 -14.13 40.45 22.66
C GLU A 617 -12.77 39.82 23.00
N PRO A 618 -11.70 40.14 22.24
CA PRO A 618 -10.37 39.55 22.43
C PRO A 618 -9.71 39.89 23.77
N LYS A 619 -10.28 40.83 24.52
CA LYS A 619 -9.84 41.21 25.88
C LYS A 619 -10.60 40.47 26.99
N ASP A 620 -11.64 39.70 26.66
CA ASP A 620 -12.32 38.86 27.65
C ASP A 620 -11.34 37.82 28.23
N PRO A 621 -11.34 37.56 29.55
CA PRO A 621 -10.43 36.59 30.15
C PRO A 621 -10.48 35.18 29.56
N ASN A 622 -11.62 34.76 29.00
CA ASN A 622 -11.81 33.47 28.34
C ASN A 622 -11.34 33.46 26.87
N SER A 623 -11.01 34.64 26.33
CA SER A 623 -10.49 34.85 24.97
C SER A 623 -8.98 35.11 24.96
N PHE A 624 -8.23 34.69 25.99
CA PHE A 624 -6.79 35.01 26.11
C PHE A 624 -5.90 34.48 24.96
N TRP A 625 -6.42 33.54 24.17
CA TRP A 625 -5.83 33.00 22.95
C TRP A 625 -5.99 33.92 21.73
N ALA A 626 -6.91 34.88 21.79
CA ALA A 626 -7.28 35.73 20.68
C ALA A 626 -6.25 36.85 20.45
N LYS A 627 -5.94 37.11 19.18
CA LYS A 627 -5.11 38.25 18.77
C LYS A 627 -5.76 39.56 19.23
N THR A 628 -5.00 40.43 19.89
CA THR A 628 -5.51 41.69 20.47
C THR A 628 -5.29 42.93 19.60
N GLY A 629 -4.71 42.76 18.40
CA GLY A 629 -4.53 43.80 17.39
C GLY A 629 -4.03 43.24 16.05
N GLY A 630 -3.98 44.08 15.02
CA GLY A 630 -3.56 43.71 13.66
C GLY A 630 -4.71 43.26 12.75
N GLU A 631 -4.37 42.84 11.52
CA GLU A 631 -5.30 42.50 10.42
C GLU A 631 -6.25 41.31 10.71
N TYR A 632 -5.98 40.54 11.77
CA TYR A 632 -6.82 39.41 12.20
C TYR A 632 -7.13 39.46 13.70
N MET A 633 -7.43 40.66 14.23
CA MET A 633 -7.83 40.85 15.62
C MET A 633 -9.03 39.96 15.96
N GLY A 634 -9.00 39.34 17.15
CA GLY A 634 -10.01 38.37 17.59
C GLY A 634 -9.71 36.92 17.21
N CYS A 635 -8.89 36.66 16.19
CA CYS A 635 -8.62 35.30 15.73
C CYS A 635 -7.63 34.54 16.63
N SER A 636 -7.71 33.21 16.59
CA SER A 636 -6.69 32.30 17.09
C SER A 636 -5.40 32.39 16.26
N SER A 637 -4.35 31.68 16.69
CA SER A 637 -3.03 31.79 16.05
C SER A 637 -2.81 30.83 14.88
N GLU A 638 -3.52 29.70 14.83
CA GLU A 638 -3.24 28.61 13.88
C GLU A 638 -4.45 28.20 13.02
N PHE A 639 -4.15 27.56 11.88
CA PHE A 639 -5.10 26.91 10.99
C PHE A 639 -5.21 25.42 11.33
N TRP A 640 -6.15 25.10 12.21
CA TRP A 640 -6.32 23.73 12.68
C TRP A 640 -7.16 22.90 11.71
N GLY A 641 -6.61 21.76 11.28
CA GLY A 641 -7.19 20.90 10.25
C GLY A 641 -8.63 20.51 10.51
N ARG A 642 -8.95 19.97 11.70
CA ARG A 642 -10.34 19.53 11.98
C ARG A 642 -11.32 20.70 12.09
N GLY A 643 -10.89 21.87 12.59
CA GLY A 643 -11.73 23.06 12.60
C GLY A 643 -12.16 23.45 11.18
N MET A 644 -11.20 23.48 10.25
CA MET A 644 -11.47 23.67 8.81
C MET A 644 -12.33 22.53 8.23
N GLY A 645 -12.12 21.29 8.69
CA GLY A 645 -12.90 20.12 8.26
C GLY A 645 -14.39 20.29 8.58
N TRP A 646 -14.71 20.72 9.80
CA TRP A 646 -16.09 21.01 10.19
C TRP A 646 -16.70 22.13 9.37
N TYR A 647 -15.92 23.17 9.11
CA TYR A 647 -16.37 24.31 8.33
C TYR A 647 -16.73 23.92 6.89
N PHE A 648 -15.84 23.16 6.24
CA PHE A 648 -16.04 22.75 4.85
C PHE A 648 -17.22 21.76 4.71
N ALA A 649 -17.33 20.80 5.64
CA ALA A 649 -18.44 19.85 5.67
C ALA A 649 -19.78 20.57 5.88
N ALA A 650 -19.84 21.49 6.85
CA ALA A 650 -21.05 22.25 7.14
C ALA A 650 -21.48 23.12 5.95
N LEU A 651 -20.53 23.80 5.30
CA LEU A 651 -20.83 24.66 4.16
C LEU A 651 -21.36 23.87 2.97
N THR A 652 -20.77 22.70 2.71
CA THR A 652 -21.21 21.79 1.65
C THR A 652 -22.61 21.24 1.93
N ASP A 653 -22.87 20.82 3.17
CA ASP A 653 -24.21 20.35 3.60
C ASP A 653 -25.27 21.44 3.50
N VAL A 654 -24.95 22.67 3.91
CA VAL A 654 -25.88 23.80 3.82
C VAL A 654 -26.20 24.14 2.37
N LEU A 655 -25.22 24.13 1.47
CA LEU A 655 -25.42 24.41 0.04
C LEU A 655 -26.19 23.31 -0.70
N GLU A 656 -26.17 22.07 -0.23
CA GLU A 656 -27.05 20.99 -0.73
C GLU A 656 -28.52 21.27 -0.40
N LEU A 657 -28.79 21.83 0.79
CA LEU A 657 -30.13 21.95 1.35
C LEU A 657 -30.79 23.31 1.11
N MET A 658 -29.99 24.38 1.01
CA MET A 658 -30.47 25.75 0.83
C MET A 658 -31.11 25.94 -0.55
N PRO A 659 -32.26 26.63 -0.65
CA PRO A 659 -32.83 27.00 -1.94
C PRO A 659 -31.82 27.80 -2.79
N ALA A 660 -31.49 27.31 -3.99
CA ALA A 660 -30.52 27.98 -4.87
C ALA A 660 -30.95 29.39 -5.34
N THR A 661 -32.24 29.73 -5.16
CA THR A 661 -32.81 31.05 -5.41
C THR A 661 -32.65 32.03 -4.24
N HIS A 662 -32.17 31.57 -3.08
CA HIS A 662 -31.92 32.42 -1.91
C HIS A 662 -30.81 33.43 -2.20
N GLU A 663 -30.94 34.66 -1.69
CA GLU A 663 -30.02 35.76 -1.99
C GLU A 663 -28.57 35.48 -1.55
N ASP A 664 -28.41 34.83 -0.41
CA ASP A 664 -27.08 34.49 0.15
C ASP A 664 -26.43 33.24 -0.46
N TYR A 665 -27.13 32.48 -1.32
CA TYR A 665 -26.61 31.21 -1.86
C TYR A 665 -25.28 31.41 -2.61
N GLN A 666 -25.17 32.47 -3.41
CA GLN A 666 -23.95 32.76 -4.17
C GLN A 666 -22.79 33.16 -3.26
N ALA A 667 -23.05 33.93 -2.19
CA ALA A 667 -22.01 34.28 -1.22
C ALA A 667 -21.45 33.03 -0.53
N LEU A 668 -22.31 32.09 -0.14
CA LEU A 668 -21.87 30.81 0.43
C LEU A 668 -21.10 29.95 -0.57
N LYS A 669 -21.51 29.93 -1.85
CA LYS A 669 -20.80 29.22 -2.91
C LYS A 669 -19.41 29.81 -3.20
N GLU A 670 -19.27 31.14 -3.12
CA GLU A 670 -17.98 31.82 -3.22
C GLU A 670 -17.05 31.44 -2.06
N ILE A 671 -17.58 31.43 -0.83
CA ILE A 671 -16.84 30.95 0.35
C ILE A 671 -16.42 29.49 0.16
N LEU A 672 -17.30 28.61 -0.33
CA LEU A 672 -16.99 27.20 -0.59
C LEU A 672 -15.82 27.08 -1.56
N SER A 673 -15.83 27.88 -2.62
CA SER A 673 -14.76 27.88 -3.64
C SER A 673 -13.42 28.33 -3.04
N GLN A 674 -13.43 29.32 -2.15
CA GLN A 674 -12.22 29.79 -1.45
C GLN A 674 -11.67 28.72 -0.49
N VAL A 675 -12.55 28.06 0.27
CA VAL A 675 -12.16 26.96 1.18
C VAL A 675 -11.59 25.78 0.40
N ALA A 676 -12.23 25.38 -0.70
CA ALA A 676 -11.73 24.34 -1.59
C ALA A 676 -10.38 24.71 -2.22
N ALA A 677 -10.21 25.94 -2.71
CA ALA A 677 -8.92 26.38 -3.25
C ALA A 677 -7.79 26.34 -2.20
N GLY A 678 -8.06 26.84 -1.00
CA GLY A 678 -7.10 26.83 0.10
C GLY A 678 -6.71 25.43 0.55
N LEU A 679 -7.68 24.56 0.77
CA LEU A 679 -7.38 23.19 1.20
C LEU A 679 -6.62 22.42 0.12
N LYS A 680 -6.90 22.63 -1.17
CA LYS A 680 -6.12 22.04 -2.26
C LYS A 680 -4.65 22.50 -2.24
N LEU A 681 -4.41 23.76 -1.93
CA LEU A 681 -3.05 24.34 -1.84
C LEU A 681 -2.20 23.66 -0.76
N TRP A 682 -2.82 23.25 0.35
CA TRP A 682 -2.13 22.68 1.52
C TRP A 682 -2.24 21.15 1.63
N GLN A 683 -2.69 20.47 0.57
CA GLN A 683 -2.69 19.01 0.51
C GLN A 683 -1.24 18.49 0.45
N ASP A 684 -0.89 17.52 1.28
CA ASP A 684 0.42 16.89 1.21
C ASP A 684 0.52 16.05 -0.08
N PRO A 685 1.44 16.37 -1.02
CA PRO A 685 1.50 15.69 -2.31
C PRO A 685 1.96 14.23 -2.20
N ALA A 686 2.65 13.84 -1.12
CA ALA A 686 3.17 12.49 -0.94
C ALA A 686 2.07 11.51 -0.49
N SER A 687 1.22 11.93 0.43
CA SER A 687 0.17 11.09 1.02
C SER A 687 -1.23 11.37 0.48
N GLY A 688 -1.45 12.52 -0.15
CA GLY A 688 -2.78 12.99 -0.59
C GLY A 688 -3.67 13.47 0.55
N VAL A 689 -3.19 13.54 1.79
CA VAL A 689 -3.96 13.96 2.97
C VAL A 689 -3.39 15.24 3.61
N TRP A 690 -3.90 15.65 4.78
CA TRP A 690 -3.54 16.93 5.41
C TRP A 690 -2.97 16.77 6.80
N TYR A 691 -2.12 17.73 7.17
CA TYR A 691 -1.56 17.85 8.51
C TYR A 691 -2.53 18.44 9.53
N GLN A 692 -2.31 18.12 10.81
CA GLN A 692 -3.03 18.68 11.97
C GLN A 692 -3.02 20.22 11.97
N LEU A 693 -1.87 20.83 11.69
CA LEU A 693 -1.75 22.26 11.39
C LEU A 693 -1.48 22.42 9.90
N LEU A 694 -2.40 23.04 9.17
CA LEU A 694 -2.44 22.96 7.71
C LEU A 694 -1.25 23.65 7.02
N GLN A 695 -0.74 24.72 7.62
CA GLN A 695 0.31 25.54 7.03
C GLN A 695 1.73 24.97 7.23
N TYR A 696 1.87 23.80 7.86
CA TYR A 696 3.15 23.19 8.19
C TYR A 696 3.18 21.71 7.79
N ASP A 697 4.34 21.24 7.37
CA ASP A 697 4.63 19.81 7.18
C ASP A 697 5.21 19.16 8.46
N ASP A 698 5.68 17.91 8.36
CA ASP A 698 6.29 17.17 9.47
C ASP A 698 7.68 17.70 9.91
N SER A 699 8.25 18.65 9.16
CA SER A 699 9.49 19.33 9.55
C SER A 699 9.25 20.30 10.71
N TYR A 700 8.04 20.86 10.81
CA TYR A 700 7.66 21.74 11.89
C TYR A 700 7.55 21.01 13.22
N LYS A 701 8.13 21.62 14.26
CA LYS A 701 8.19 21.06 15.61
C LYS A 701 7.72 22.10 16.61
N GLY A 702 6.67 21.77 17.36
CA GLY A 702 6.20 22.61 18.46
C GLY A 702 7.27 22.74 19.54
N THR A 703 7.17 23.78 20.38
CA THR A 703 8.15 24.06 21.45
C THR A 703 8.29 22.92 22.47
N CYS A 704 7.31 22.01 22.54
CA CYS A 704 7.34 20.83 23.39
C CYS A 704 8.19 19.67 22.83
N GLY A 705 8.54 19.70 21.55
CA GLY A 705 9.30 18.65 20.90
C GLY A 705 8.52 17.74 19.95
N ASN A 706 7.19 17.86 19.86
CA ASN A 706 6.39 17.06 18.92
C ASN A 706 6.41 17.68 17.53
N ARG A 707 6.54 16.83 16.51
CA ARG A 707 6.39 17.23 15.10
C ARG A 707 4.91 17.36 14.74
N ASN A 708 4.62 18.13 13.70
CA ASN A 708 3.32 18.06 13.05
C ASN A 708 3.09 16.65 12.45
N TYR A 709 1.84 16.29 12.20
CA TYR A 709 1.47 14.95 11.74
C TYR A 709 0.24 15.00 10.83
N LEU A 710 0.14 14.03 9.91
CA LEU A 710 -1.03 13.84 9.06
C LEU A 710 -2.22 13.42 9.94
N GLU A 711 -3.34 14.11 9.82
CA GLU A 711 -4.47 13.98 10.76
C GLU A 711 -5.72 13.44 10.06
N ALA A 712 -6.24 12.35 10.63
CA ALA A 712 -7.27 11.55 9.98
C ALA A 712 -8.64 12.23 9.91
N SER A 713 -9.08 12.88 10.98
CA SER A 713 -10.44 13.44 11.02
C SER A 713 -10.63 14.60 10.04
N ALA A 714 -9.66 15.51 9.97
CA ALA A 714 -9.62 16.62 9.02
C ALA A 714 -9.61 16.09 7.59
N SER A 715 -8.69 15.17 7.29
CA SER A 715 -8.54 14.60 5.95
C SER A 715 -9.78 13.88 5.47
N CYS A 716 -10.46 13.14 6.36
CA CYS A 716 -11.73 12.49 6.02
C CYS A 716 -12.87 13.51 5.80
N MET A 717 -12.94 14.59 6.59
CA MET A 717 -13.92 15.66 6.35
C MET A 717 -13.67 16.40 5.04
N PHE A 718 -12.41 16.61 4.68
CA PHE A 718 -12.04 17.22 3.40
C PHE A 718 -12.40 16.30 2.24
N ALA A 719 -12.05 15.01 2.31
CA ALA A 719 -12.46 14.01 1.32
C ALA A 719 -13.98 14.00 1.13
N TYR A 720 -14.74 13.90 2.23
CA TYR A 720 -16.20 13.99 2.23
C TYR A 720 -16.71 15.24 1.51
N SER A 721 -16.22 16.40 1.90
CA SER A 721 -16.71 17.68 1.37
C SER A 721 -16.36 17.87 -0.10
N TYR A 722 -15.16 17.49 -0.53
CA TYR A 722 -14.77 17.54 -1.94
C TYR A 722 -15.60 16.60 -2.81
N LEU A 723 -15.72 15.33 -2.41
CA LEU A 723 -16.49 14.33 -3.15
C LEU A 723 -17.95 14.76 -3.28
N LYS A 724 -18.55 15.19 -2.17
CA LYS A 724 -19.92 15.69 -2.15
C LYS A 724 -20.12 16.95 -3.00
N ALA A 725 -19.22 17.93 -2.87
CA ALA A 725 -19.30 19.16 -3.65
C ALA A 725 -19.13 18.90 -5.16
N LEU A 726 -18.29 17.94 -5.57
CA LEU A 726 -18.17 17.49 -6.96
C LEU A 726 -19.46 16.80 -7.43
N ARG A 727 -19.99 15.84 -6.65
CA ARG A 727 -21.25 15.14 -6.96
C ARG A 727 -22.42 16.12 -7.18
N LEU A 728 -22.47 17.18 -6.38
CA LEU A 728 -23.50 18.22 -6.44
C LEU A 728 -23.21 19.32 -7.49
N GLY A 729 -22.04 19.32 -8.13
CA GLY A 729 -21.64 20.38 -9.07
C GLY A 729 -21.44 21.75 -8.41
N LEU A 730 -21.10 21.78 -7.12
CA LEU A 730 -20.85 23.01 -6.35
C LEU A 730 -19.44 23.57 -6.61
N ILE A 731 -18.49 22.71 -6.95
CA ILE A 731 -17.11 23.06 -7.33
C ILE A 731 -16.76 22.47 -8.70
N ASP A 732 -15.68 22.98 -9.30
CA ASP A 732 -15.23 22.58 -10.64
C ASP A 732 -14.65 21.16 -10.67
N GLU A 733 -14.76 20.49 -11.81
CA GLU A 733 -14.26 19.14 -12.03
C GLU A 733 -12.74 19.00 -11.84
N SER A 734 -11.97 20.10 -11.96
CA SER A 734 -10.53 20.15 -11.68
C SER A 734 -10.15 19.86 -10.21
N TYR A 735 -11.13 19.74 -9.31
CA TYR A 735 -10.91 19.25 -7.94
C TYR A 735 -11.03 17.73 -7.81
N ARG A 736 -11.41 16.99 -8.88
CA ARG A 736 -11.53 15.53 -8.83
C ARG A 736 -10.24 14.87 -8.35
N GLU A 737 -9.09 15.20 -8.95
CA GLU A 737 -7.80 14.60 -8.55
C GLU A 737 -7.49 14.85 -7.07
N THR A 738 -7.77 16.05 -6.56
CA THR A 738 -7.62 16.40 -5.13
C THR A 738 -8.54 15.55 -4.26
N ALA A 739 -9.81 15.38 -4.65
CA ALA A 739 -10.81 14.60 -3.92
C ALA A 739 -10.46 13.10 -3.89
N GLU A 740 -10.04 12.54 -5.03
CA GLU A 740 -9.66 11.13 -5.11
C GLU A 740 -8.37 10.86 -4.33
N ALA A 741 -7.38 11.75 -4.42
CA ALA A 741 -6.16 11.67 -3.63
C ALA A 741 -6.45 11.73 -2.13
N ALA A 742 -7.39 12.59 -1.71
CA ALA A 742 -7.83 12.69 -0.32
C ALA A 742 -8.40 11.38 0.21
N TYR A 743 -9.33 10.77 -0.54
CA TYR A 743 -9.98 9.53 -0.11
C TYR A 743 -9.02 8.34 -0.15
N LYS A 744 -8.28 8.16 -1.25
CA LYS A 744 -7.29 7.08 -1.40
C LYS A 744 -6.17 7.22 -0.36
N GLY A 745 -5.68 8.44 -0.13
CA GLY A 745 -4.71 8.76 0.90
C GLY A 745 -5.21 8.50 2.31
N ALA A 746 -6.50 8.76 2.59
CA ALA A 746 -7.08 8.42 3.89
C ALA A 746 -7.12 6.91 4.15
N LEU A 747 -7.46 6.11 3.13
CA LEU A 747 -7.39 4.65 3.20
C LEU A 747 -5.97 4.17 3.46
N GLU A 748 -4.98 4.73 2.76
CA GLU A 748 -3.58 4.28 2.83
C GLU A 748 -2.87 4.74 4.11
N THR A 749 -3.18 5.92 4.60
CA THR A 749 -2.47 6.55 5.73
C THR A 749 -3.09 6.21 7.08
N PHE A 750 -4.41 6.05 7.14
CA PHE A 750 -5.14 5.99 8.41
C PHE A 750 -5.82 4.65 8.67
N ILE A 751 -6.15 3.87 7.64
CA ILE A 751 -6.89 2.61 7.82
C ILE A 751 -5.94 1.43 8.05
N THR A 752 -6.23 0.65 9.08
CA THR A 752 -5.60 -0.66 9.31
C THR A 752 -6.66 -1.75 9.24
N VAL A 753 -6.38 -2.79 8.46
CA VAL A 753 -7.20 -4.02 8.40
C VAL A 753 -6.68 -5.01 9.43
N ASN A 754 -7.54 -5.44 10.34
CA ASN A 754 -7.25 -6.50 11.32
C ASN A 754 -7.41 -7.89 10.67
N ASN A 755 -6.82 -8.91 11.30
CA ASN A 755 -6.86 -10.29 10.82
C ASN A 755 -8.27 -10.88 10.69
N ASP A 756 -9.23 -10.37 11.46
CA ASP A 756 -10.65 -10.78 11.41
C ASP A 756 -11.46 -10.02 10.35
N GLY A 757 -10.81 -9.19 9.54
CA GLY A 757 -11.44 -8.36 8.53
C GLY A 757 -12.04 -7.06 9.05
N SER A 758 -12.06 -6.80 10.36
CA SER A 758 -12.46 -5.49 10.89
C SER A 758 -11.41 -4.42 10.56
N ILE A 759 -11.82 -3.14 10.58
CA ILE A 759 -10.92 -2.01 10.31
C ILE A 759 -10.84 -1.03 11.47
N ASN A 760 -9.65 -0.45 11.61
CA ASN A 760 -9.37 0.66 12.50
C ASN A 760 -9.07 1.93 11.69
N ILE A 761 -9.42 3.09 12.23
CA ILE A 761 -8.94 4.39 11.75
C ILE A 761 -7.98 4.99 12.78
N ASN A 762 -6.78 5.34 12.36
CA ASN A 762 -5.69 5.77 13.22
C ASN A 762 -5.35 7.24 12.99
N GLN A 763 -4.47 7.80 13.81
CA GLN A 763 -3.95 9.17 13.66
C GLN A 763 -5.02 10.28 13.76
N SER A 764 -6.05 10.08 14.58
CA SER A 764 -7.05 11.11 14.89
C SER A 764 -6.60 11.97 16.08
N CYS A 765 -6.71 13.29 15.97
CA CYS A 765 -6.57 14.18 17.12
C CYS A 765 -7.76 13.97 18.08
N ARG A 766 -7.53 13.58 19.34
CA ARG A 766 -8.62 13.30 20.31
C ARG A 766 -9.60 14.46 20.50
N SER A 767 -9.08 15.67 20.68
CA SER A 767 -9.84 16.90 20.92
C SER A 767 -8.92 18.11 20.71
N ALA A 768 -9.47 19.29 20.41
CA ALA A 768 -8.78 20.56 20.62
C ALA A 768 -9.82 21.63 20.96
N GLY A 769 -9.38 22.76 21.50
CA GLY A 769 -10.25 23.88 21.82
C GLY A 769 -9.45 25.12 22.23
N LEU A 770 -10.16 26.22 22.45
CA LEU A 770 -9.58 27.49 22.85
C LEU A 770 -10.12 27.92 24.22
N GLY A 771 -9.24 28.36 25.12
CA GLY A 771 -9.60 28.69 26.51
C GLY A 771 -10.35 27.57 27.25
N PRO A 772 -11.16 27.87 28.29
CA PRO A 772 -11.41 29.19 28.88
C PRO A 772 -10.29 29.57 29.85
N SER A 773 -10.44 30.68 30.58
CA SER A 773 -9.45 31.23 31.51
C SER A 773 -8.92 30.24 32.56
N ASN A 774 -9.71 29.22 32.91
CA ASN A 774 -9.35 28.14 33.85
C ASN A 774 -8.52 27.00 33.22
N ASN A 775 -8.33 27.00 31.90
CA ASN A 775 -7.44 26.08 31.19
C ASN A 775 -6.51 26.87 30.26
N ARG A 776 -5.46 27.43 30.83
CA ARG A 776 -4.48 28.27 30.13
C ARG A 776 -3.61 27.53 29.12
N GLN A 777 -3.63 26.19 29.09
CA GLN A 777 -2.89 25.43 28.07
C GLN A 777 -3.51 25.57 26.68
N ARG A 778 -4.81 25.87 26.61
CA ARG A 778 -5.57 26.04 25.35
C ARG A 778 -5.41 27.44 24.79
N ASP A 779 -4.17 27.85 24.56
CA ASP A 779 -3.80 29.19 24.09
C ASP A 779 -3.89 29.35 22.57
N GLY A 780 -4.23 28.27 21.85
CA GLY A 780 -4.36 28.29 20.39
C GLY A 780 -3.05 28.44 19.65
N SER A 781 -1.89 28.23 20.30
CA SER A 781 -0.58 28.16 19.67
C SER A 781 -0.37 26.81 18.97
N ALA A 782 0.56 26.76 18.01
CA ALA A 782 0.96 25.50 17.41
C ALA A 782 1.40 24.45 18.45
N SER A 783 2.12 24.87 19.49
CA SER A 783 2.53 23.98 20.58
C SER A 783 1.33 23.41 21.34
N TYR A 784 0.25 24.17 21.53
CA TYR A 784 -0.96 23.62 22.11
C TYR A 784 -1.55 22.51 21.21
N TYR A 785 -1.73 22.77 19.91
CA TYR A 785 -2.33 21.79 18.98
C TYR A 785 -1.51 20.51 18.77
N LEU A 786 -0.21 20.54 19.08
CA LEU A 786 0.69 19.39 18.95
C LEU A 786 0.98 18.68 20.29
N CYS A 787 0.74 19.34 21.42
CA CYS A 787 1.29 18.89 22.71
C CYS A 787 0.33 19.01 23.90
N GLY A 788 -0.82 19.68 23.72
CA GLY A 788 -1.85 19.77 24.75
C GLY A 788 -2.30 18.39 25.25
N SER A 789 -2.67 18.31 26.53
CA SER A 789 -3.07 17.05 27.17
C SER A 789 -4.33 16.43 26.55
N ASP A 790 -5.14 17.21 25.83
CA ASP A 790 -6.37 16.82 25.17
C ASP A 790 -6.23 16.62 23.64
N VAL A 791 -5.10 17.00 23.04
CA VAL A 791 -4.84 16.89 21.58
C VAL A 791 -4.08 15.61 21.19
N THR A 792 -4.01 14.63 22.10
CA THR A 792 -3.30 13.37 21.85
C THR A 792 -3.82 12.66 20.62
N VAL A 793 -2.91 12.03 19.87
CA VAL A 793 -3.24 11.18 18.73
C VAL A 793 -3.82 9.85 19.23
N VAL A 794 -4.96 9.45 18.68
CA VAL A 794 -5.71 8.23 19.05
C VAL A 794 -6.24 7.49 17.83
N SER A 795 -6.64 6.24 18.04
CA SER A 795 -7.33 5.41 17.05
C SER A 795 -8.80 5.21 17.41
N ASN A 796 -9.62 4.91 16.40
CA ASN A 796 -11.05 4.59 16.49
C ASN A 796 -11.86 5.65 17.24
N GLU A 797 -11.51 6.91 17.02
CA GLU A 797 -12.17 8.04 17.62
C GLU A 797 -13.32 8.53 16.72
N GLY A 798 -14.47 8.83 17.31
CA GLY A 798 -15.71 9.07 16.55
C GLY A 798 -15.66 10.29 15.61
N LYS A 799 -14.84 11.32 15.90
CA LYS A 799 -14.64 12.47 15.00
C LYS A 799 -13.86 12.09 13.74
N ALA A 800 -13.20 10.94 13.70
CA ALA A 800 -12.63 10.37 12.47
C ALA A 800 -13.53 9.29 11.85
N ILE A 801 -14.16 8.44 12.67
CA ILE A 801 -15.07 7.38 12.19
C ILE A 801 -16.23 7.96 11.39
N GLY A 802 -16.93 8.95 11.94
CA GLY A 802 -18.11 9.55 11.29
C GLY A 802 -17.78 10.13 9.91
N PRO A 803 -16.78 11.03 9.80
CA PRO A 803 -16.39 11.59 8.51
C PRO A 803 -15.82 10.55 7.55
N PHE A 804 -15.14 9.51 8.04
CA PHE A 804 -14.68 8.42 7.18
C PHE A 804 -15.85 7.65 6.55
N ILE A 805 -16.87 7.31 7.34
CA ILE A 805 -18.09 6.67 6.80
C ILE A 805 -18.74 7.59 5.76
N MET A 806 -18.88 8.88 6.06
CA MET A 806 -19.48 9.86 5.14
C MET A 806 -18.66 10.04 3.86
N ALA A 807 -17.32 10.11 3.95
CA ALA A 807 -16.44 10.20 2.79
C ALA A 807 -16.50 8.93 1.94
N SER A 808 -16.59 7.76 2.58
CA SER A 808 -16.76 6.48 1.90
C SER A 808 -18.08 6.44 1.13
N LEU A 809 -19.19 6.87 1.75
CA LEU A 809 -20.49 6.92 1.07
C LEU A 809 -20.55 7.90 -0.11
N GLU A 810 -19.75 8.98 -0.09
CA GLU A 810 -19.65 9.90 -1.23
C GLU A 810 -18.71 9.40 -2.33
N TRP A 811 -17.82 8.47 -1.99
CA TRP A 811 -16.95 7.78 -2.95
C TRP A 811 -17.66 6.64 -3.68
N GLU A 812 -18.45 5.88 -2.93
CA GLU A 812 -19.26 4.73 -3.34
C GLU A 812 -20.46 5.15 -4.20
#